data_AF-A0A3L7X8C0-F1
#
_entry.id   AF-A0A3L7X8C0-F1
#
_cell.length_a   1.000
_cell.length_b   1.000
_cell.length_c   1.000
_cell.angle_alpha   90.00
_cell.angle_beta   90.00
_cell.angle_gamma   90.00
#
_symmetry.space_group_name_H-M   'P 1'
#
loop_
_entity.id
_entity.type
_entity.pdbx_description
1 polymer ?
#
loop_
_entity_poly.entity_id
_entity_poly.type
_entity_poly.pdbx_seq_one_letter_code
_entity_poly.pdbx_strand_id
1 'polypeptide(L)'
;MNVLHAHWQPPQSPAETGTFSLWSETTDSPPPTAKIDRRARTARPHPFAGKAEDLPRQFTALTGLHLPGKAASLSLRLPSLRSAPQPSPQLTHNWDLDNTAPVLLPWQMPCQNLAPADALFLLLNLPSVNDLPHDLRLGDDLLFWQVAARLALETLAQQKLHPALVADGNGKSLFARWLPVLDGPRDGPRLARLRQAMPPLCRAGAEGETQPHALLDSFLAGLTDGLMRRWNRGSRVAQPAQTDGAAWLNALCQDDAAVPLSPAQSRRLLSSYGAWLRSLRVAGDGNFRVALRLQPPAPQDGASPPAWTLHFLLQARDDPSLLVDAAQVWRSTGNLLSHLDRRLENPQEMLLAGLGYVARHSQAVQRSLRGKSPVAASLTGDEAYAYLRETAPLLEESGFGVLVPPWWNRAGARLGVRLKMSGSGSAATDSDGVGQGLLTMEKLVSYRWELSLGGEAVSRDEFQALVALKSPLVQIRGQWVQLDPEQIEAAIRFWEKMEQQKKIGLLDAAALALGEHAALDGLPVEGVETEGWLHEWMERFTGQEKLTVLPAPEGLQASLRPYQSYGYSWLDFQRRWGVGVCLADDMGLGKTIQTLALLQRVKEQAGQLPGPTLLIAPTSVVVNWAKEAARFTPQLKVMVHQGPDRLRGDDFAQAAASHDLVATSYALARRDSESLQQIGWFGIVLDEAQNIKNSQTQQARIIRQLPATFRLALTGTPVENRL
;
A
#
# COMPACT_ATOMS: atom_id res chain seq x y z
N MET A 1 -19.15 -23.42 23.60
CA MET A 1 -18.34 -22.84 22.49
C MET A 1 -18.93 -23.31 21.18
N ASN A 2 -19.04 -22.41 20.20
CA ASN A 2 -19.64 -22.70 18.90
C ASN A 2 -18.65 -22.44 17.76
N VAL A 3 -18.75 -23.24 16.70
CA VAL A 3 -18.01 -23.03 15.45
C VAL A 3 -19.02 -22.81 14.33
N LEU A 4 -18.90 -21.69 13.61
CA LEU A 4 -19.78 -21.36 12.50
C LEU A 4 -19.19 -21.85 11.17
N HIS A 5 -20.03 -22.51 10.38
CA HIS A 5 -19.68 -23.07 9.09
C HIS A 5 -20.66 -22.61 8.03
N ALA A 6 -20.21 -22.56 6.78
CA ALA A 6 -21.05 -22.26 5.65
C ALA A 6 -20.75 -23.08 4.40
N HIS A 7 -21.81 -23.33 3.64
CA HIS A 7 -21.75 -24.09 2.41
C HIS A 7 -22.52 -23.40 1.29
N TRP A 8 -21.91 -23.29 0.12
CA TRP A 8 -22.58 -22.87 -1.10
C TRP A 8 -23.17 -24.08 -1.82
N GLN A 9 -24.47 -24.06 -2.07
CA GLN A 9 -25.18 -25.03 -2.90
C GLN A 9 -25.39 -24.40 -4.29
N PRO A 10 -24.67 -24.85 -5.33
CA PRO A 10 -24.88 -24.37 -6.70
C PRO A 10 -26.33 -24.60 -7.17
N PRO A 11 -26.85 -23.76 -8.06
CA PRO A 11 -28.15 -24.01 -8.69
C PRO A 11 -28.14 -25.34 -9.44
N GLN A 12 -29.20 -26.16 -9.29
CA GLN A 12 -29.34 -27.41 -10.04
C GLN A 12 -29.91 -27.18 -11.44
N SER A 13 -30.59 -26.05 -11.65
CA SER A 13 -31.16 -25.65 -12.93
C SER A 13 -30.90 -24.17 -13.21
N PRO A 14 -30.87 -23.73 -14.48
CA PRO A 14 -30.73 -22.32 -14.83
C PRO A 14 -31.81 -21.40 -14.28
N ALA A 15 -32.95 -21.94 -13.81
CA ALA A 15 -34.01 -21.19 -13.15
C ALA A 15 -33.65 -20.79 -11.72
N GLU A 16 -32.81 -21.57 -11.04
CA GLU A 16 -32.39 -21.34 -9.67
C GLU A 16 -31.18 -20.39 -9.59
N THR A 17 -30.99 -19.78 -8.42
CA THR A 17 -29.91 -18.81 -8.15
C THR A 17 -28.82 -19.35 -7.22
N GLY A 18 -28.96 -20.59 -6.77
CA GLY A 18 -28.12 -21.20 -5.73
C GLY A 18 -28.51 -20.73 -4.33
N THR A 19 -28.04 -21.46 -3.32
CA THR A 19 -28.37 -21.19 -1.91
C THR A 19 -27.13 -21.22 -1.05
N PHE A 20 -26.98 -20.25 -0.16
CA PHE A 20 -25.90 -20.23 0.81
C PHE A 20 -26.43 -20.68 2.18
N SER A 21 -25.86 -21.74 2.74
CA SER A 21 -26.34 -22.37 3.97
C SER A 21 -25.37 -22.10 5.11
N LEU A 22 -25.84 -21.51 6.21
CA LEU A 22 -25.07 -21.31 7.44
C LEU A 22 -25.49 -22.36 8.48
N TRP A 23 -24.54 -22.99 9.15
CA TRP A 23 -24.78 -23.95 10.24
C TRP A 23 -23.72 -23.82 11.34
N SER A 24 -23.90 -24.50 12.47
CA SER A 24 -22.94 -24.44 13.58
C SER A 24 -22.66 -25.79 14.22
N GLU A 25 -21.45 -25.97 14.73
CA GLU A 25 -21.11 -27.00 15.72
C GLU A 25 -21.08 -26.42 17.12
N THR A 26 -21.52 -27.19 18.13
CA THR A 26 -21.54 -26.74 19.53
C THR A 26 -20.98 -27.80 20.47
N THR A 27 -20.25 -27.34 21.49
CA THR A 27 -19.75 -28.17 22.58
C THR A 27 -20.84 -28.62 23.56
N ASP A 28 -22.00 -27.97 23.51
CA ASP A 28 -23.13 -28.25 24.41
C ASP A 28 -23.87 -29.53 23.99
N SER A 29 -23.49 -30.11 22.84
CA SER A 29 -23.97 -31.40 22.39
C SER A 29 -23.48 -32.55 23.27
N PRO A 30 -24.33 -33.56 23.53
CA PRO A 30 -23.90 -34.75 24.26
C PRO A 30 -22.87 -35.55 23.44
N PRO A 31 -21.94 -36.27 24.11
CA PRO A 31 -21.03 -37.17 23.41
C PRO A 31 -21.82 -38.27 22.67
N PRO A 32 -21.34 -38.72 21.50
CA PRO A 32 -22.03 -39.74 20.72
C PRO A 32 -21.86 -41.10 21.40
N THR A 33 -22.97 -41.80 21.62
CA THR A 33 -23.00 -43.05 22.40
C THR A 33 -23.10 -44.31 21.53
N ALA A 34 -23.26 -44.19 20.22
CA ALA A 34 -23.56 -45.30 19.32
C ALA A 34 -22.47 -45.52 18.25
N LYS A 35 -22.19 -46.80 17.93
CA LYS A 35 -21.33 -47.16 16.79
C LYS A 35 -22.04 -46.79 15.48
N ILE A 36 -21.31 -46.14 14.58
CA ILE A 36 -21.82 -45.70 13.28
C ILE A 36 -21.63 -46.82 12.25
N ASP A 37 -22.66 -47.05 11.43
CA ASP A 37 -22.52 -47.90 10.25
C ASP A 37 -21.71 -47.18 9.18
N ARG A 38 -20.48 -47.64 8.95
CA ARG A 38 -19.53 -47.09 7.97
C ARG A 38 -19.95 -47.32 6.51
N ARG A 39 -21.07 -47.99 6.25
CA ARG A 39 -21.66 -48.17 4.91
C ARG A 39 -22.98 -47.40 4.73
N ALA A 40 -23.36 -46.56 5.70
CA ALA A 40 -24.58 -45.78 5.62
C ALA A 40 -24.59 -44.86 4.39
N ARG A 41 -25.67 -44.94 3.61
CA ARG A 41 -25.92 -44.08 2.43
C ARG A 41 -26.94 -42.98 2.71
N THR A 42 -27.72 -43.11 3.78
CA THR A 42 -28.72 -42.13 4.20
C THR A 42 -28.13 -41.17 5.24
N ALA A 43 -28.40 -39.87 5.07
CA ALA A 43 -27.93 -38.86 6.00
C ALA A 43 -28.61 -39.03 7.37
N ARG A 44 -27.84 -38.88 8.45
CA ARG A 44 -28.35 -38.87 9.83
C ARG A 44 -28.10 -37.50 10.48
N PRO A 45 -28.87 -37.11 11.51
CA PRO A 45 -28.61 -35.88 12.24
C PRO A 45 -27.18 -35.84 12.79
N HIS A 46 -26.46 -34.75 12.54
CA HIS A 46 -25.11 -34.55 13.05
C HIS A 46 -25.16 -34.30 14.56
N PRO A 47 -24.52 -35.14 15.40
CA PRO A 47 -24.63 -35.07 16.86
C PRO A 47 -24.11 -33.75 17.45
N PHE A 48 -23.14 -33.12 16.79
CA PHE A 48 -22.54 -31.86 17.25
C PHE A 48 -23.20 -30.62 16.66
N ALA A 49 -24.22 -30.77 15.81
CA ALA A 49 -24.83 -29.60 15.17
C ALA A 49 -25.68 -28.80 16.17
N GLY A 50 -25.46 -27.49 16.19
CA GLY A 50 -26.29 -26.53 16.90
C GLY A 50 -27.69 -26.40 16.29
N LYS A 51 -28.57 -25.67 16.97
CA LYS A 51 -29.93 -25.43 16.48
C LYS A 51 -29.94 -24.31 15.43
N ALA A 52 -30.74 -24.47 14.37
CA ALA A 52 -30.88 -23.44 13.33
C ALA A 52 -31.46 -22.11 13.86
N GLU A 53 -32.26 -22.16 14.94
CA GLU A 53 -32.89 -21.00 15.59
C GLU A 53 -31.90 -20.12 16.36
N ASP A 54 -30.75 -20.67 16.76
CA ASP A 54 -29.73 -19.94 17.51
C ASP A 54 -28.85 -19.09 16.56
N LEU A 55 -28.76 -19.46 15.29
CA LEU A 55 -27.91 -18.80 14.29
C LEU A 55 -28.27 -17.31 14.08
N PRO A 56 -29.55 -16.90 13.92
CA PRO A 56 -29.88 -15.49 13.82
C PRO A 56 -29.51 -14.69 15.08
N ARG A 57 -29.69 -15.28 16.27
CA ARG A 57 -29.33 -14.63 17.55
C ARG A 57 -27.83 -14.45 17.66
N GLN A 58 -27.06 -15.47 17.32
CA GLN A 58 -25.59 -15.43 17.30
C GLN A 58 -25.10 -14.38 16.30
N PHE A 59 -25.64 -14.36 15.08
CA PHE A 59 -25.26 -13.37 14.08
C PHE A 59 -25.57 -11.93 14.52
N THR A 60 -26.76 -11.68 15.09
CA THR A 60 -27.13 -10.36 15.61
C THR A 60 -26.25 -9.94 16.79
N ALA A 61 -25.87 -10.87 17.67
CA ALA A 61 -24.94 -10.56 18.76
C ALA A 61 -23.54 -10.18 18.23
N LEU A 62 -23.09 -10.77 17.12
CA LEU A 62 -21.77 -10.51 16.54
C LEU A 62 -21.69 -9.23 15.73
N THR A 63 -22.74 -8.92 14.98
CA THR A 63 -22.72 -7.87 13.95
C THR A 63 -23.65 -6.70 14.25
N GLY A 64 -24.56 -6.86 15.21
CA GLY A 64 -25.67 -5.92 15.44
C GLY A 64 -26.76 -5.99 14.36
N LEU A 65 -26.67 -6.91 13.41
CA LEU A 65 -27.54 -6.97 12.23
C LEU A 65 -28.46 -8.19 12.30
N HIS A 66 -29.66 -8.07 11.73
CA HIS A 66 -30.56 -9.21 11.59
C HIS A 66 -30.04 -10.16 10.51
N LEU A 67 -30.10 -11.47 10.77
CA LEU A 67 -29.82 -12.50 9.78
C LEU A 67 -31.10 -12.82 9.00
N PRO A 68 -31.29 -12.31 7.76
CA PRO A 68 -32.41 -12.74 6.93
C PRO A 68 -32.22 -14.20 6.54
N GLY A 69 -33.22 -15.08 6.62
CA GLY A 69 -33.02 -16.49 6.25
C GLY A 69 -34.20 -17.38 6.60
N LYS A 70 -34.18 -18.61 6.06
CA LYS A 70 -35.18 -19.64 6.40
C LYS A 70 -34.49 -20.85 7.00
N ALA A 71 -35.02 -21.32 8.14
CA ALA A 71 -34.57 -22.57 8.74
C ALA A 71 -34.78 -23.71 7.76
N ALA A 72 -33.73 -24.49 7.56
CA ALA A 72 -33.69 -25.58 6.59
C ALA A 72 -32.76 -26.67 7.13
N SER A 73 -32.50 -27.67 6.27
CA SER A 73 -31.57 -28.74 6.59
C SER A 73 -30.58 -28.96 5.45
N LEU A 74 -29.30 -29.00 5.80
CA LEU A 74 -28.18 -29.18 4.90
C LEU A 74 -27.63 -30.60 5.07
N SER A 75 -27.37 -31.27 3.94
CA SER A 75 -26.72 -32.59 3.94
C SER A 75 -25.30 -32.46 3.36
N LEU A 76 -24.29 -32.88 4.11
CA LEU A 76 -22.88 -32.91 3.68
C LEU A 76 -22.25 -34.26 3.98
N ARG A 77 -21.19 -34.61 3.24
CA ARG A 77 -20.39 -35.81 3.51
C ARG A 77 -19.18 -35.44 4.37
N LEU A 78 -19.22 -35.77 5.65
CA LEU A 78 -18.21 -35.36 6.63
C LEU A 78 -17.32 -36.53 7.07
N PRO A 79 -16.04 -36.28 7.40
CA PRO A 79 -15.14 -37.30 7.94
C PRO A 79 -15.72 -37.88 9.23
N SER A 80 -15.81 -39.20 9.28
CA SER A 80 -16.46 -39.91 10.37
C SER A 80 -15.60 -41.07 10.88
N LEU A 81 -15.41 -41.08 12.18
CA LEU A 81 -14.80 -42.13 12.98
C LEU A 81 -15.80 -43.29 13.18
N ARG A 82 -15.42 -44.32 13.95
CA ARG A 82 -16.31 -45.47 14.20
C ARG A 82 -17.45 -45.12 15.18
N SER A 83 -17.20 -44.20 16.11
CA SER A 83 -18.15 -43.77 17.14
C SER A 83 -18.87 -42.45 16.83
N ALA A 84 -18.27 -41.58 16.01
CA ALA A 84 -18.72 -40.19 15.83
C ALA A 84 -18.33 -39.62 14.45
N PRO A 85 -18.96 -38.54 13.96
CA PRO A 85 -18.27 -37.65 13.03
C PRO A 85 -17.02 -37.08 13.70
N GLN A 86 -16.01 -36.73 12.91
CA GLN A 86 -14.85 -36.02 13.41
C GLN A 86 -15.25 -34.56 13.65
N PRO A 87 -15.13 -34.03 14.89
CA PRO A 87 -15.46 -32.65 15.18
C PRO A 87 -14.47 -31.71 14.47
N SER A 88 -14.90 -30.47 14.23
CA SER A 88 -14.03 -29.46 13.62
C SER A 88 -12.81 -29.20 14.51
N PRO A 89 -11.62 -28.95 13.91
CA PRO A 89 -10.40 -28.66 14.68
C PRO A 89 -10.53 -27.48 15.65
N GLN A 90 -11.41 -26.52 15.32
CA GLN A 90 -11.68 -25.33 16.14
C GLN A 90 -12.63 -25.62 17.31
N LEU A 91 -13.30 -26.77 17.35
CA LEU A 91 -14.25 -27.14 18.39
C LEU A 91 -13.51 -27.71 19.60
N THR A 92 -13.52 -26.99 20.73
CA THR A 92 -12.86 -27.45 21.96
C THR A 92 -13.77 -28.39 22.73
N HIS A 93 -13.46 -29.69 22.76
CA HIS A 93 -14.27 -30.70 23.47
C HIS A 93 -13.41 -31.60 24.37
N ASN A 94 -14.08 -32.29 25.30
CA ASN A 94 -13.48 -33.33 26.16
C ASN A 94 -14.02 -34.75 25.85
N TRP A 95 -14.71 -34.93 24.72
CA TRP A 95 -15.23 -36.22 24.28
C TRP A 95 -14.11 -37.23 23.98
N ASP A 96 -14.28 -38.46 24.46
CA ASP A 96 -13.39 -39.59 24.17
C ASP A 96 -13.74 -40.21 22.80
N LEU A 97 -12.95 -39.87 21.79
CA LEU A 97 -13.15 -40.29 20.40
C LEU A 97 -12.18 -41.40 20.01
N ASP A 98 -12.62 -42.32 19.16
CA ASP A 98 -11.74 -43.38 18.67
C ASP A 98 -10.70 -42.85 17.66
N ASN A 99 -9.58 -43.57 17.53
CA ASN A 99 -8.50 -43.21 16.60
C ASN A 99 -8.60 -43.96 15.25
N THR A 100 -9.80 -44.35 14.81
CA THR A 100 -9.93 -45.05 13.53
C THR A 100 -9.76 -44.11 12.34
N ALA A 101 -9.21 -44.60 11.24
CA ALA A 101 -9.10 -43.82 10.01
C ALA A 101 -10.51 -43.36 9.55
N PRO A 102 -10.73 -42.05 9.35
CA PRO A 102 -12.05 -41.51 9.05
C PRO A 102 -12.53 -41.91 7.64
N VAL A 103 -13.85 -42.02 7.48
CA VAL A 103 -14.53 -42.21 6.18
C VAL A 103 -15.60 -41.15 5.99
N LEU A 104 -15.88 -40.77 4.74
CA LEU A 104 -16.89 -39.76 4.43
C LEU A 104 -18.31 -40.36 4.47
N LEU A 105 -19.08 -39.98 5.48
CA LEU A 105 -20.48 -40.37 5.66
C LEU A 105 -21.41 -39.16 5.52
N PRO A 106 -22.64 -39.36 5.00
CA PRO A 106 -23.60 -38.28 4.88
C PRO A 106 -24.18 -37.92 6.27
N TRP A 107 -24.19 -36.63 6.56
CA TRP A 107 -24.74 -36.03 7.78
C TRP A 107 -25.68 -34.89 7.45
N GLN A 108 -26.70 -34.75 8.28
CA GLN A 108 -27.74 -33.75 8.16
C GLN A 108 -27.61 -32.75 9.31
N MET A 109 -27.47 -31.46 8.98
CA MET A 109 -27.33 -30.37 9.95
C MET A 109 -28.51 -29.40 9.80
N PRO A 110 -29.09 -28.92 10.91
CA PRO A 110 -29.96 -27.75 10.88
C PRO A 110 -29.16 -26.53 10.37
N CYS A 111 -29.72 -25.78 9.43
CA CYS A 111 -29.05 -24.61 8.84
C CYS A 111 -30.02 -23.45 8.62
N GLN A 112 -29.46 -22.27 8.36
CA GLN A 112 -30.17 -21.11 7.82
C GLN A 112 -29.81 -20.94 6.35
N ASN A 113 -30.81 -21.03 5.48
CA ASN A 113 -30.64 -20.81 4.05
C ASN A 113 -30.81 -19.33 3.72
N LEU A 114 -29.81 -18.80 3.03
CA LEU A 114 -29.65 -17.41 2.64
C LEU A 114 -29.72 -17.32 1.12
N ALA A 115 -30.45 -16.32 0.63
CA ALA A 115 -30.35 -15.93 -0.77
C ALA A 115 -28.93 -15.37 -1.05
N PRO A 116 -28.38 -15.48 -2.27
CA PRO A 116 -27.02 -15.03 -2.57
C PRO A 116 -26.74 -13.57 -2.17
N ALA A 117 -27.69 -12.65 -2.40
CA ALA A 117 -27.55 -11.25 -2.01
C ALA A 117 -27.43 -11.05 -0.49
N ASP A 118 -28.13 -11.87 0.30
CA ASP A 118 -28.09 -11.84 1.76
C ASP A 118 -26.81 -12.48 2.30
N ALA A 119 -26.33 -13.55 1.64
CA ALA A 119 -25.08 -14.19 1.95
C ALA A 119 -23.88 -13.24 1.82
N LEU A 120 -23.84 -12.43 0.76
CA LEU A 120 -22.80 -11.43 0.61
C LEU A 120 -22.82 -10.40 1.76
N PHE A 121 -24.01 -9.90 2.11
CA PHE A 121 -24.16 -8.95 3.22
C PHE A 121 -23.65 -9.56 4.53
N LEU A 122 -23.98 -10.83 4.81
CA LEU A 122 -23.44 -11.57 5.95
C LEU A 122 -21.91 -11.61 5.92
N LEU A 123 -21.33 -12.10 4.82
CA LEU A 123 -19.89 -12.37 4.70
C LEU A 123 -19.05 -11.12 4.86
N LEU A 124 -19.53 -9.98 4.34
CA LEU A 124 -18.84 -8.70 4.43
C LEU A 124 -18.88 -8.08 5.84
N ASN A 125 -19.89 -8.42 6.66
CA ASN A 125 -20.07 -7.88 8.00
C ASN A 125 -19.54 -8.81 9.12
N LEU A 126 -18.97 -9.97 8.78
CA LEU A 126 -18.33 -10.82 9.78
C LEU A 126 -17.06 -10.15 10.33
N PRO A 127 -16.88 -10.09 11.67
CA PRO A 127 -15.71 -9.49 12.30
C PRO A 127 -14.43 -10.27 11.98
N SER A 128 -13.28 -9.65 12.23
CA SER A 128 -11.99 -10.34 12.07
C SER A 128 -11.84 -11.45 13.12
N VAL A 129 -11.02 -12.46 12.83
CA VAL A 129 -10.81 -13.60 13.75
C VAL A 129 -10.33 -13.15 15.15
N ASN A 130 -9.65 -12.00 15.22
CA ASN A 130 -9.13 -11.44 16.48
C ASN A 130 -10.20 -10.72 17.31
N ASP A 131 -11.31 -10.31 16.70
CA ASP A 131 -12.38 -9.54 17.34
C ASP A 131 -13.58 -10.42 17.76
N LEU A 132 -13.44 -11.75 17.59
CA LEU A 132 -14.49 -12.70 17.93
C LEU A 132 -14.57 -12.92 19.46
N PRO A 133 -15.79 -13.13 20.00
CA PRO A 133 -15.97 -13.62 21.37
C PRO A 133 -15.19 -14.92 21.62
N HIS A 134 -14.72 -15.13 22.85
CA HIS A 134 -13.91 -16.29 23.20
C HIS A 134 -14.61 -17.64 22.96
N ASP A 135 -15.95 -17.66 23.05
CA ASP A 135 -16.81 -18.81 22.89
C ASP A 135 -17.28 -19.07 21.45
N LEU A 136 -16.80 -18.28 20.48
CA LEU A 136 -17.13 -18.44 19.07
C LEU A 136 -15.88 -18.55 18.18
N ARG A 137 -15.92 -19.45 17.20
CA ARG A 137 -14.93 -19.53 16.11
C ARG A 137 -15.62 -19.60 14.76
N LEU A 138 -14.91 -19.19 13.72
CA LEU A 138 -15.33 -19.34 12.34
C LEU A 138 -14.55 -20.52 11.73
N GLY A 139 -15.24 -21.41 11.03
CA GLY A 139 -14.62 -22.48 10.26
C GLY A 139 -13.87 -21.94 9.04
N ASP A 140 -12.86 -22.69 8.58
CA ASP A 140 -12.04 -22.31 7.42
C ASP A 140 -12.88 -22.17 6.15
N ASP A 141 -13.97 -22.92 6.04
CA ASP A 141 -14.96 -22.84 4.96
C ASP A 141 -15.68 -21.48 4.93
N LEU A 142 -16.10 -20.98 6.08
CA LEU A 142 -16.75 -19.67 6.17
C LEU A 142 -15.76 -18.53 5.87
N LEU A 143 -14.52 -18.64 6.37
CA LEU A 143 -13.45 -17.69 6.07
C LEU A 143 -13.11 -17.68 4.57
N PHE A 144 -13.06 -18.85 3.93
CA PHE A 144 -12.87 -18.96 2.49
C PHE A 144 -13.95 -18.22 1.71
N TRP A 145 -15.24 -18.45 2.05
CA TRP A 145 -16.35 -17.76 1.40
C TRP A 145 -16.32 -16.25 1.65
N GLN A 146 -15.86 -15.79 2.81
CA GLN A 146 -15.66 -14.37 3.08
C GLN A 146 -14.63 -13.75 2.13
N VAL A 147 -13.50 -14.41 1.88
CA VAL A 147 -12.48 -13.92 0.94
C VAL A 147 -13.03 -13.92 -0.49
N ALA A 148 -13.74 -14.97 -0.91
CA ALA A 148 -14.36 -15.04 -2.23
C ALA A 148 -15.44 -13.95 -2.43
N ALA A 149 -16.23 -13.65 -1.40
CA ALA A 149 -17.24 -12.59 -1.41
C ALA A 149 -16.63 -11.19 -1.64
N ARG A 150 -15.45 -10.92 -1.06
CA ARG A 150 -14.72 -9.66 -1.31
C ARG A 150 -14.32 -9.50 -2.78
N LEU A 151 -13.95 -10.60 -3.45
CA LEU A 151 -13.67 -10.58 -4.89
C LEU A 151 -14.92 -10.21 -5.69
N ALA A 152 -16.08 -10.80 -5.38
CA ALA A 152 -17.34 -10.44 -6.04
C ALA A 152 -17.67 -8.94 -5.88
N LEU A 153 -17.48 -8.38 -4.68
CA LEU A 153 -17.69 -6.95 -4.43
C LEU A 153 -16.71 -6.08 -5.21
N GLU A 154 -15.43 -6.45 -5.28
CA GLU A 154 -14.42 -5.74 -6.06
C GLU A 154 -14.79 -5.71 -7.55
N THR A 155 -15.25 -6.84 -8.10
CA THR A 155 -15.71 -6.93 -9.48
C THR A 155 -16.90 -6.00 -9.75
N LEU A 156 -17.88 -5.96 -8.84
CA LEU A 156 -19.02 -5.05 -8.91
C LEU A 156 -18.59 -3.58 -8.83
N ALA A 157 -17.67 -3.24 -7.92
CA ALA A 157 -17.15 -1.89 -7.75
C ALA A 157 -16.38 -1.40 -8.99
N GLN A 158 -15.66 -2.31 -9.67
CA GLN A 158 -14.98 -2.04 -10.93
C GLN A 158 -15.93 -2.04 -12.14
N GLN A 159 -17.24 -2.26 -11.95
CA GLN A 159 -18.23 -2.36 -13.02
C GLN A 159 -17.91 -3.46 -14.06
N LYS A 160 -17.15 -4.48 -13.65
CA LYS A 160 -16.76 -5.61 -14.49
C LYS A 160 -17.85 -6.68 -14.50
N LEU A 161 -18.94 -6.40 -15.19
CA LEU A 161 -20.09 -7.30 -15.29
C LEU A 161 -20.69 -7.25 -16.68
N HIS A 162 -21.27 -8.36 -17.12
CA HIS A 162 -22.00 -8.41 -18.36
C HIS A 162 -23.37 -9.09 -18.19
N PRO A 163 -24.39 -8.64 -18.95
CA PRO A 163 -25.66 -9.34 -19.03
C PRO A 163 -25.45 -10.66 -19.79
N ALA A 164 -26.04 -11.73 -19.28
CA ALA A 164 -25.93 -13.06 -19.82
C ALA A 164 -27.30 -13.70 -20.09
N LEU A 165 -27.29 -14.63 -21.03
CA LEU A 165 -28.43 -15.45 -21.43
C LEU A 165 -28.04 -16.91 -21.25
N VAL A 166 -28.72 -17.61 -20.34
CA VAL A 166 -28.48 -19.03 -20.04
C VAL A 166 -29.69 -19.82 -20.52
N ALA A 167 -29.47 -20.88 -21.31
CA ALA A 167 -30.53 -21.75 -21.77
C ALA A 167 -30.71 -22.96 -20.85
N ASP A 168 -31.93 -23.49 -20.77
CA ASP A 168 -32.17 -24.81 -20.17
C ASP A 168 -31.52 -25.93 -21.00
N GLY A 169 -31.44 -27.14 -20.44
CA GLY A 169 -30.82 -28.29 -21.12
C GLY A 169 -31.46 -28.65 -22.47
N ASN A 170 -32.70 -28.20 -22.72
CA ASN A 170 -33.43 -28.41 -23.97
C ASN A 170 -33.38 -27.19 -24.93
N GLY A 171 -32.77 -26.08 -24.52
CA GLY A 171 -32.68 -24.84 -25.32
C GLY A 171 -34.01 -24.14 -25.58
N LYS A 172 -35.08 -24.49 -24.86
CA LYS A 172 -36.43 -23.98 -25.04
C LYS A 172 -36.71 -22.75 -24.19
N SER A 173 -36.16 -22.71 -22.99
CA SER A 173 -36.33 -21.64 -22.02
C SER A 173 -35.01 -20.91 -21.82
N LEU A 174 -35.10 -19.58 -21.71
CA LEU A 174 -33.96 -18.72 -21.50
C LEU A 174 -34.08 -18.01 -20.15
N PHE A 175 -32.94 -17.83 -19.51
CA PHE A 175 -32.80 -17.18 -18.23
C PHE A 175 -31.78 -16.05 -18.34
N ALA A 176 -32.21 -14.86 -17.97
CA ALA A 176 -31.35 -13.70 -17.86
C ALA A 176 -30.46 -13.85 -16.62
N ARG A 177 -29.16 -13.51 -16.69
CA ARG A 177 -28.25 -13.50 -15.52
C ARG A 177 -27.26 -12.37 -15.62
N TRP A 178 -26.85 -11.78 -14.51
CA TRP A 178 -25.63 -10.96 -14.45
C TRP A 178 -24.44 -11.84 -14.11
N LEU A 179 -23.40 -11.79 -14.95
CA LEU A 179 -22.16 -12.54 -14.71
C LEU A 179 -20.98 -11.60 -14.47
N PRO A 180 -20.10 -11.93 -13.51
CA PRO A 180 -18.86 -11.19 -13.31
C PRO A 180 -17.90 -11.38 -14.48
N VAL A 181 -17.21 -10.31 -14.86
CA VAL A 181 -16.13 -10.32 -15.84
C VAL A 181 -14.80 -10.35 -15.09
N LEU A 182 -14.13 -11.50 -15.10
CA LEU A 182 -12.88 -11.77 -14.37
C LEU A 182 -11.74 -12.08 -15.35
N ASP A 183 -11.50 -11.16 -16.27
CA ASP A 183 -10.52 -11.29 -17.35
C ASP A 183 -9.30 -10.36 -17.22
N GLY A 184 -9.24 -9.60 -16.12
CA GLY A 184 -8.12 -8.71 -15.84
C GLY A 184 -6.82 -9.49 -15.61
N PRO A 185 -5.65 -8.83 -15.76
CA PRO A 185 -4.35 -9.48 -15.66
C PRO A 185 -4.07 -10.12 -14.30
N ARG A 186 -4.76 -9.69 -13.24
CA ARG A 186 -4.62 -10.21 -11.87
C ARG A 186 -5.69 -11.24 -11.50
N ASP A 187 -6.76 -11.34 -12.27
CA ASP A 187 -7.95 -12.11 -11.87
C ASP A 187 -7.70 -13.62 -11.98
N GLY A 188 -7.09 -14.07 -13.07
CA GLY A 188 -6.76 -15.49 -13.29
C GLY A 188 -5.87 -16.10 -12.18
N PRO A 189 -4.70 -15.51 -11.86
CA PRO A 189 -3.87 -16.00 -10.76
C PRO A 189 -4.56 -15.96 -9.40
N ARG A 190 -5.40 -14.95 -9.12
CA ARG A 190 -6.17 -14.87 -7.87
C ARG A 190 -7.20 -16.01 -7.78
N LEU A 191 -7.94 -16.27 -8.85
CA LEU A 191 -8.88 -17.39 -8.92
C LEU A 191 -8.18 -18.74 -8.76
N ALA A 192 -7.02 -18.93 -9.38
CA ALA A 192 -6.22 -20.14 -9.22
C ALA A 192 -5.80 -20.36 -7.76
N ARG A 193 -5.32 -19.30 -7.07
CA ARG A 193 -4.98 -19.36 -5.64
C ARG A 193 -6.19 -19.69 -4.76
N LEU A 194 -7.36 -19.09 -5.03
CA LEU A 194 -8.59 -19.42 -4.31
C LEU A 194 -9.00 -20.87 -4.53
N ARG A 195 -8.95 -21.36 -5.77
CA ARG A 195 -9.28 -22.77 -6.10
C ARG A 195 -8.34 -23.74 -5.39
N GLN A 196 -7.05 -23.42 -5.31
CA GLN A 196 -6.04 -24.24 -4.61
C GLN A 196 -6.22 -24.20 -3.09
N ALA A 197 -6.56 -23.04 -2.53
CA ALA A 197 -6.76 -22.84 -1.10
C ALA A 197 -8.15 -23.28 -0.60
N MET A 198 -9.06 -23.71 -1.49
CA MET A 198 -10.44 -24.05 -1.14
C MET A 198 -10.47 -25.21 -0.13
N PRO A 199 -11.01 -24.98 1.10
CA PRO A 199 -11.14 -26.03 2.09
C PRO A 199 -11.95 -27.23 1.56
N PRO A 200 -11.57 -28.48 1.87
CA PRO A 200 -12.33 -29.66 1.46
C PRO A 200 -13.81 -29.63 1.88
N LEU A 201 -14.12 -29.03 3.03
CA LEU A 201 -15.48 -28.88 3.54
C LEU A 201 -16.39 -28.06 2.61
N CYS A 202 -15.85 -27.07 1.89
CA CYS A 202 -16.59 -26.34 0.85
C CYS A 202 -17.08 -27.29 -0.27
N ARG A 203 -16.35 -28.38 -0.52
CA ARG A 203 -16.59 -29.33 -1.63
C ARG A 203 -17.37 -30.57 -1.19
N ALA A 204 -17.77 -30.65 0.08
CA ALA A 204 -18.34 -31.83 0.73
C ALA A 204 -19.85 -32.06 0.44
N GLY A 205 -20.33 -31.70 -0.74
CA GLY A 205 -21.75 -31.79 -1.11
C GLY A 205 -22.32 -33.20 -1.01
N ALA A 206 -23.65 -33.31 -0.84
CA ALA A 206 -24.35 -34.58 -0.68
C ALA A 206 -24.17 -35.54 -1.88
N GLU A 207 -24.12 -35.00 -3.09
CA GLU A 207 -23.99 -35.76 -4.35
C GLU A 207 -22.54 -36.19 -4.67
N GLY A 208 -21.56 -35.75 -3.86
CA GLY A 208 -20.15 -36.05 -4.04
C GLY A 208 -19.27 -34.81 -4.08
N GLU A 209 -17.98 -35.03 -4.33
CA GLU A 209 -16.98 -33.96 -4.39
C GLU A 209 -17.22 -33.08 -5.63
N THR A 210 -17.53 -31.81 -5.39
CA THR A 210 -17.69 -30.83 -6.46
C THR A 210 -16.34 -30.25 -6.84
N GLN A 211 -16.13 -30.02 -8.14
CA GLN A 211 -14.87 -29.45 -8.63
C GLN A 211 -14.71 -27.99 -8.14
N PRO A 212 -13.53 -27.61 -7.59
CA PRO A 212 -13.32 -26.29 -6.99
C PRO A 212 -13.64 -25.12 -7.93
N HIS A 213 -13.31 -25.26 -9.23
CA HIS A 213 -13.55 -24.19 -10.20
C HIS A 213 -15.05 -23.95 -10.42
N ALA A 214 -15.84 -25.01 -10.65
CA ALA A 214 -17.28 -24.89 -10.86
C ALA A 214 -17.99 -24.33 -9.62
N LEU A 215 -17.53 -24.72 -8.43
CA LEU A 215 -18.10 -24.23 -7.17
C LEU A 215 -17.81 -22.74 -6.96
N LEU A 216 -16.56 -22.31 -7.15
CA LEU A 216 -16.18 -20.90 -6.99
C LEU A 216 -16.86 -20.02 -8.05
N ASP A 217 -16.86 -20.44 -9.31
CA ASP A 217 -17.44 -19.68 -10.42
C ASP A 217 -18.96 -19.53 -10.24
N SER A 218 -19.66 -20.59 -9.82
CA SER A 218 -21.10 -20.52 -9.52
C SER A 218 -21.41 -19.65 -8.31
N PHE A 219 -20.57 -19.67 -7.28
CA PHE A 219 -20.72 -18.79 -6.12
C PHE A 219 -20.58 -17.31 -6.51
N LEU A 220 -19.50 -16.95 -7.23
CA LEU A 220 -19.27 -15.58 -7.70
C LEU A 220 -20.40 -15.10 -8.63
N ALA A 221 -20.86 -15.96 -9.54
CA ALA A 221 -22.00 -15.67 -10.41
C ALA A 221 -23.30 -15.46 -9.61
N GLY A 222 -23.60 -16.33 -8.65
CA GLY A 222 -24.80 -16.23 -7.82
C GLY A 222 -24.83 -14.97 -6.97
N LEU A 223 -23.71 -14.61 -6.33
CA LEU A 223 -23.60 -13.35 -5.57
C LEU A 223 -23.79 -12.12 -6.46
N THR A 224 -23.14 -12.11 -7.64
CA THR A 224 -23.21 -11.01 -8.60
C THR A 224 -24.64 -10.83 -9.12
N ASP A 225 -25.29 -11.90 -9.58
CA ASP A 225 -26.68 -11.89 -10.07
C ASP A 225 -27.66 -11.45 -8.97
N GLY A 226 -27.54 -12.02 -7.78
CA GLY A 226 -28.40 -11.70 -6.65
C GLY A 226 -28.32 -10.23 -6.24
N LEU A 227 -27.12 -9.65 -6.15
CA LEU A 227 -26.95 -8.23 -5.83
C LEU A 227 -27.47 -7.32 -6.93
N MET A 228 -27.10 -7.59 -8.18
CA MET A 228 -27.51 -6.73 -9.30
C MET A 228 -29.03 -6.67 -9.44
N ARG A 229 -29.74 -7.78 -9.21
CA ARG A 229 -31.20 -7.80 -9.16
C ARG A 229 -31.75 -7.00 -7.99
N ARG A 230 -31.16 -7.15 -6.80
CA ARG A 230 -31.56 -6.39 -5.61
C ARG A 230 -31.41 -4.88 -5.83
N TRP A 231 -30.31 -4.44 -6.45
CA TRP A 231 -30.09 -3.01 -6.75
C TRP A 231 -30.98 -2.47 -7.87
N ASN A 232 -31.31 -3.30 -8.86
CA ASN A 232 -32.19 -2.91 -9.97
C ASN A 232 -33.67 -3.20 -9.71
N ARG A 233 -34.05 -3.58 -8.49
CA ARG A 233 -35.43 -3.93 -8.15
C ARG A 233 -36.33 -2.71 -8.39
N GLY A 234 -37.32 -2.88 -9.27
CA GLY A 234 -38.26 -1.81 -9.64
C GLY A 234 -37.78 -0.91 -10.79
N SER A 235 -36.54 -1.06 -11.25
CA SER A 235 -36.05 -0.39 -12.46
C SER A 235 -36.73 -0.99 -13.70
N ARG A 236 -37.13 -0.12 -14.63
CA ARG A 236 -37.65 -0.52 -15.95
C ARG A 236 -36.73 -0.01 -17.04
N VAL A 237 -36.48 -0.85 -18.03
CA VAL A 237 -35.67 -0.44 -19.19
C VAL A 237 -36.53 0.41 -20.11
N ALA A 238 -36.05 1.61 -20.45
CA ALA A 238 -36.78 2.62 -21.23
C ALA A 238 -37.01 2.26 -22.71
N GLN A 239 -36.81 1.01 -23.11
CA GLN A 239 -36.94 0.54 -24.48
C GLN A 239 -38.39 0.19 -24.87
N PRO A 240 -38.74 0.22 -26.17
CA PRO A 240 -40.06 -0.17 -26.63
C PRO A 240 -40.38 -1.61 -26.21
N ALA A 241 -41.55 -1.79 -25.59
CA ALA A 241 -41.96 -2.98 -24.85
C ALA A 241 -42.18 -4.26 -25.70
N GLN A 242 -41.67 -4.35 -26.93
CA GLN A 242 -42.01 -5.40 -27.89
C GLN A 242 -40.84 -6.08 -28.61
N THR A 243 -39.58 -5.80 -28.24
CA THR A 243 -38.42 -6.51 -28.82
C THR A 243 -38.00 -7.70 -27.96
N ASP A 244 -37.42 -8.74 -28.58
CA ASP A 244 -36.84 -9.89 -27.86
C ASP A 244 -35.77 -9.42 -26.84
N GLY A 245 -34.99 -8.39 -27.22
CA GLY A 245 -33.99 -7.77 -26.34
C GLY A 245 -34.58 -7.05 -25.14
N ALA A 246 -35.72 -6.36 -25.30
CA ALA A 246 -36.41 -5.71 -24.18
C ALA A 246 -36.94 -6.75 -23.17
N ALA A 247 -37.43 -7.91 -23.65
CA ALA A 247 -37.86 -8.99 -22.76
C ALA A 247 -36.69 -9.53 -21.92
N TRP A 248 -35.51 -9.71 -22.53
CA TRP A 248 -34.30 -10.12 -21.83
C TRP A 248 -33.82 -9.08 -20.81
N LEU A 249 -33.73 -7.81 -21.24
CA LEU A 249 -33.28 -6.73 -20.37
C LEU A 249 -34.23 -6.49 -19.18
N ASN A 250 -35.55 -6.65 -19.38
CA ASN A 250 -36.50 -6.60 -18.27
C ASN A 250 -36.28 -7.76 -17.29
N ALA A 251 -36.08 -8.99 -17.78
CA ALA A 251 -35.81 -10.15 -16.94
C ALA A 251 -34.50 -10.05 -16.12
N LEU A 252 -33.53 -9.24 -16.55
CA LEU A 252 -32.32 -8.94 -15.76
C LEU A 252 -32.58 -8.09 -14.51
N CYS A 253 -33.67 -7.33 -14.49
CA CYS A 253 -34.03 -6.41 -13.41
C CYS A 253 -35.15 -6.94 -12.49
N GLN A 254 -35.74 -8.09 -12.82
CA GLN A 254 -36.77 -8.75 -12.00
C GLN A 254 -36.16 -9.81 -11.05
N ASP A 255 -36.94 -10.29 -10.09
CA ASP A 255 -36.53 -11.43 -9.26
C ASP A 255 -36.58 -12.75 -10.05
N ASP A 256 -37.55 -12.89 -10.96
CA ASP A 256 -37.63 -14.00 -11.92
C ASP A 256 -36.68 -13.76 -13.10
N ALA A 257 -35.84 -14.75 -13.38
CA ALA A 257 -34.88 -14.71 -14.47
C ALA A 257 -35.45 -15.21 -15.79
N ALA A 258 -36.60 -15.88 -15.79
CA ALA A 258 -37.20 -16.41 -17.00
C ALA A 258 -37.47 -15.29 -18.01
N VAL A 259 -37.00 -15.49 -19.24
CA VAL A 259 -37.23 -14.56 -20.35
C VAL A 259 -38.51 -14.99 -21.06
N PRO A 260 -39.59 -14.18 -21.04
CA PRO A 260 -40.89 -14.58 -21.56
C PRO A 260 -40.94 -14.52 -23.10
N LEU A 261 -40.38 -15.52 -23.76
CA LEU A 261 -40.29 -15.62 -25.23
C LEU A 261 -40.74 -17.01 -25.73
N SER A 262 -41.25 -17.05 -26.96
CA SER A 262 -41.51 -18.32 -27.64
C SER A 262 -40.19 -19.03 -28.01
N PRO A 263 -40.17 -20.37 -28.21
CA PRO A 263 -38.96 -21.10 -28.58
C PRO A 263 -38.29 -20.65 -29.88
N ALA A 264 -39.03 -20.02 -30.80
CA ALA A 264 -38.47 -19.43 -32.02
C ALA A 264 -37.74 -18.11 -31.72
N GLN A 265 -38.35 -17.23 -30.92
CA GLN A 265 -37.73 -15.98 -30.46
C GLN A 265 -36.51 -16.25 -29.59
N SER A 266 -36.58 -17.23 -28.69
CA SER A 266 -35.45 -17.65 -27.85
C SER A 266 -34.23 -18.04 -28.68
N ARG A 267 -34.41 -18.86 -29.72
CA ARG A 267 -33.32 -19.27 -30.62
C ARG A 267 -32.71 -18.08 -31.38
N ARG A 268 -33.55 -17.16 -31.86
CA ARG A 268 -33.10 -15.94 -32.53
C ARG A 268 -32.28 -15.06 -31.59
N LEU A 269 -32.78 -14.82 -30.38
CA LEU A 269 -32.09 -14.00 -29.38
C LEU A 269 -30.77 -14.64 -28.96
N LEU A 270 -30.73 -15.95 -28.71
CA LEU A 270 -29.52 -16.67 -28.33
C LEU A 270 -28.44 -16.58 -29.43
N SER A 271 -28.83 -16.68 -30.70
CA SER A 271 -27.92 -16.51 -31.84
C SER A 271 -27.33 -15.09 -31.90
N SER A 272 -28.17 -14.07 -31.77
CA SER A 272 -27.74 -12.66 -31.73
C SER A 272 -26.84 -12.37 -30.53
N TYR A 273 -27.18 -12.90 -29.35
CA TYR A 273 -26.38 -12.80 -28.13
C TYR A 273 -25.01 -13.47 -28.32
N GLY A 274 -24.96 -14.66 -28.92
CA GLY A 274 -23.70 -15.34 -29.24
C GLY A 274 -22.82 -14.53 -30.21
N ALA A 275 -23.43 -13.88 -31.20
CA ALA A 275 -22.69 -13.00 -32.11
C ALA A 275 -22.12 -11.76 -31.39
N TRP A 276 -22.91 -11.14 -30.52
CA TRP A 276 -22.45 -10.03 -29.69
C TRP A 276 -21.35 -10.45 -28.71
N LEU A 277 -21.48 -11.58 -28.02
CA LEU A 277 -20.44 -12.10 -27.12
C LEU A 277 -19.13 -12.38 -27.84
N ARG A 278 -19.16 -12.90 -29.08
CA ARG A 278 -17.93 -13.10 -29.86
C ARG A 278 -17.18 -11.78 -30.09
N SER A 279 -17.88 -10.66 -30.21
CA SER A 279 -17.23 -9.33 -30.28
C SER A 279 -16.67 -8.83 -28.95
N LEU A 280 -17.11 -9.40 -27.82
CA LEU A 280 -16.56 -9.09 -26.49
C LEU A 280 -15.42 -10.02 -26.07
N ARG A 281 -15.44 -11.26 -26.56
CA ARG A 281 -14.42 -12.30 -26.29
C ARG A 281 -13.29 -12.32 -27.31
N VAL A 282 -13.09 -11.21 -28.03
CA VAL A 282 -12.09 -11.17 -29.11
C VAL A 282 -10.67 -11.37 -28.57
N ALA A 283 -10.44 -10.98 -27.32
CA ALA A 283 -9.18 -11.24 -26.62
C ALA A 283 -9.00 -12.69 -26.14
N GLY A 284 -10.04 -13.54 -26.10
CA GLY A 284 -9.92 -14.91 -25.62
C GLY A 284 -11.17 -15.46 -24.91
N ASP A 285 -11.04 -16.65 -24.36
CA ASP A 285 -12.07 -17.34 -23.58
C ASP A 285 -11.74 -17.39 -22.08
N GLY A 286 -12.41 -18.26 -21.31
CA GLY A 286 -12.17 -18.39 -19.87
C GLY A 286 -10.80 -18.99 -19.49
N ASN A 287 -10.12 -19.65 -20.42
CA ASN A 287 -8.89 -20.39 -20.18
C ASN A 287 -7.68 -19.72 -20.83
N PHE A 288 -7.83 -19.23 -22.06
CA PHE A 288 -6.78 -18.64 -22.87
C PHE A 288 -7.15 -17.25 -23.35
N ARG A 289 -6.12 -16.43 -23.57
CA ARG A 289 -6.22 -15.14 -24.24
C ARG A 289 -5.17 -15.00 -25.32
N VAL A 290 -5.46 -14.20 -26.34
CA VAL A 290 -4.47 -13.77 -27.32
C VAL A 290 -3.50 -12.84 -26.62
N ALA A 291 -2.21 -13.09 -26.84
CA ALA A 291 -1.14 -12.30 -26.27
C ALA A 291 -0.15 -11.86 -27.35
N LEU A 292 0.44 -10.68 -27.15
CA LEU A 292 1.45 -10.11 -28.02
C LEU A 292 2.70 -9.82 -27.22
N ARG A 293 3.85 -10.28 -27.73
CA ARG A 293 5.15 -10.05 -27.11
C ARG A 293 6.00 -9.17 -28.01
N LEU A 294 6.30 -7.96 -27.54
CA LEU A 294 7.21 -7.07 -28.23
C LEU A 294 8.65 -7.44 -27.85
N GLN A 295 9.44 -7.84 -28.84
CA GLN A 295 10.84 -8.16 -28.69
C GLN A 295 11.70 -7.03 -29.30
N PRO A 296 12.68 -6.50 -28.54
CA PRO A 296 13.65 -5.55 -29.07
C PRO A 296 14.55 -6.20 -30.12
N PRO A 297 15.07 -5.44 -31.09
CA PRO A 297 16.04 -5.95 -32.05
C PRO A 297 17.30 -6.44 -31.34
N ALA A 298 17.88 -7.53 -31.85
CA ALA A 298 19.17 -8.02 -31.37
C ALA A 298 20.26 -6.99 -31.73
N PRO A 299 21.31 -6.83 -30.89
CA PRO A 299 22.46 -6.01 -31.25
C PRO A 299 23.10 -6.58 -32.52
N GLN A 300 23.02 -5.84 -33.63
CA GLN A 300 23.61 -6.23 -34.90
C GLN A 300 24.81 -5.35 -35.22
N ASP A 301 25.90 -5.99 -35.66
CA ASP A 301 27.04 -5.33 -36.29
C ASP A 301 26.70 -5.00 -37.74
N GLY A 302 26.03 -3.86 -37.95
CA GLY A 302 25.99 -3.16 -39.23
C GLY A 302 24.99 -3.64 -40.31
N ALA A 303 24.41 -2.64 -40.98
CA ALA A 303 23.73 -2.68 -42.29
C ALA A 303 22.22 -2.98 -42.40
N SER A 304 21.48 -3.22 -41.32
CA SER A 304 20.00 -3.22 -41.36
C SER A 304 19.39 -2.37 -40.24
N PRO A 305 18.29 -1.64 -40.50
CA PRO A 305 17.62 -0.88 -39.46
C PRO A 305 17.13 -1.83 -38.35
N PRO A 306 17.25 -1.45 -37.07
CA PRO A 306 16.81 -2.28 -35.95
C PRO A 306 15.30 -2.54 -36.05
N ALA A 307 14.93 -3.76 -36.46
CA ALA A 307 13.54 -4.17 -36.64
C ALA A 307 13.00 -4.78 -35.35
N TRP A 308 12.00 -4.12 -34.76
CA TRP A 308 11.27 -4.65 -33.61
C TRP A 308 10.34 -5.77 -34.07
N THR A 309 10.20 -6.82 -33.27
CA THR A 309 9.34 -7.96 -33.63
C THR A 309 8.23 -8.13 -32.60
N LEU A 310 6.98 -8.08 -33.06
CA LEU A 310 5.80 -8.35 -32.25
C LEU A 310 5.31 -9.78 -32.51
N HIS A 311 5.60 -10.69 -31.60
CA HIS A 311 5.20 -12.10 -31.69
C HIS A 311 3.76 -12.31 -31.27
N PHE A 312 3.05 -13.19 -31.98
CA PHE A 312 1.67 -13.55 -31.68
C PHE A 312 1.62 -14.87 -30.91
N LEU A 313 0.89 -14.87 -29.80
CA LEU A 313 0.86 -15.95 -28.82
C LEU A 313 -0.58 -16.20 -28.35
N LEU A 314 -0.85 -17.39 -27.82
CA LEU A 314 -1.95 -17.64 -26.89
C LEU A 314 -1.36 -17.82 -25.49
N GLN A 315 -1.94 -17.16 -24.48
CA GLN A 315 -1.48 -17.17 -23.10
C GLN A 315 -2.57 -17.74 -22.19
N ALA A 316 -2.20 -18.64 -21.29
CA ALA A 316 -3.15 -19.15 -20.30
C ALA A 316 -3.48 -18.06 -19.25
N ARG A 317 -4.74 -17.98 -18.82
CA ARG A 317 -5.21 -16.96 -17.87
C ARG A 317 -4.85 -17.28 -16.43
N ASP A 318 -4.90 -18.55 -16.06
CA ASP A 318 -4.55 -19.06 -14.73
C ASP A 318 -3.04 -19.05 -14.47
N ASP A 319 -2.24 -19.32 -15.51
CA ASP A 319 -0.79 -19.27 -15.49
C ASP A 319 -0.25 -18.42 -16.66
N PRO A 320 -0.01 -17.12 -16.45
CA PRO A 320 0.50 -16.22 -17.49
C PRO A 320 1.87 -16.60 -18.07
N SER A 321 2.62 -17.49 -17.40
CA SER A 321 3.91 -17.98 -17.93
C SER A 321 3.74 -19.01 -19.04
N LEU A 322 2.57 -19.65 -19.13
CA LEU A 322 2.27 -20.59 -20.21
C LEU A 322 1.89 -19.82 -21.47
N LEU A 323 2.78 -19.91 -22.47
CA LEU A 323 2.62 -19.30 -23.79
C LEU A 323 2.65 -20.39 -24.87
N VAL A 324 1.72 -20.30 -25.81
CA VAL A 324 1.65 -21.14 -27.01
C VAL A 324 1.94 -20.23 -28.21
N ASP A 325 3.04 -20.50 -28.92
CA ASP A 325 3.43 -19.70 -30.07
C ASP A 325 2.42 -19.85 -31.23
N ALA A 326 2.16 -18.77 -31.97
CA ALA A 326 1.31 -18.82 -33.16
C ALA A 326 1.77 -19.90 -34.16
N ALA A 327 3.07 -20.15 -34.29
CA ALA A 327 3.60 -21.21 -35.15
C ALA A 327 3.09 -22.61 -34.75
N GLN A 328 2.91 -22.87 -33.46
CA GLN A 328 2.33 -24.12 -32.96
C GLN A 328 0.82 -24.17 -33.22
N VAL A 329 0.12 -23.06 -33.04
CA VAL A 329 -1.31 -22.90 -33.35
C VAL A 329 -1.61 -23.19 -34.83
N TRP A 330 -0.77 -22.70 -35.74
CA TRP A 330 -0.95 -22.95 -37.17
C TRP A 330 -0.66 -24.39 -37.60
N ARG A 331 0.14 -25.13 -36.82
CA ARG A 331 0.45 -26.54 -37.07
C ARG A 331 -0.62 -27.49 -36.52
N SER A 332 -1.51 -27.03 -35.64
CA SER A 332 -2.57 -27.89 -35.11
C SER A 332 -3.57 -28.25 -36.21
N THR A 333 -3.78 -29.54 -36.44
CA THR A 333 -4.67 -30.08 -37.49
C THR A 333 -6.11 -30.32 -37.01
N GLY A 334 -6.45 -29.95 -35.76
CA GLY A 334 -7.79 -30.13 -35.20
C GLY A 334 -8.25 -28.97 -34.35
N ASN A 335 -9.54 -28.99 -33.99
CA ASN A 335 -10.20 -27.98 -33.16
C ASN A 335 -9.77 -28.01 -31.69
N LEU A 336 -8.87 -28.92 -31.32
CA LEU A 336 -8.39 -29.12 -29.96
C LEU A 336 -6.87 -29.18 -29.97
N LEU A 337 -6.25 -28.25 -29.24
CA LEU A 337 -4.83 -28.29 -28.93
C LEU A 337 -4.68 -28.65 -27.46
N SER A 338 -3.99 -29.77 -27.18
CA SER A 338 -3.65 -30.18 -25.82
C SER A 338 -2.23 -29.71 -25.51
N HIS A 339 -2.09 -28.84 -24.52
CA HIS A 339 -0.80 -28.34 -24.06
C HIS A 339 -0.77 -28.33 -22.53
N LEU A 340 0.15 -29.10 -21.92
CA LEU A 340 0.31 -29.23 -20.47
C LEU A 340 -1.04 -29.39 -19.73
N ASP A 341 -1.77 -30.45 -20.06
CA ASP A 341 -3.08 -30.83 -19.47
C ASP A 341 -4.24 -29.85 -19.67
N ARG A 342 -4.06 -28.77 -20.45
CA ARG A 342 -5.12 -27.83 -20.81
C ARG A 342 -5.66 -28.10 -22.21
N ARG A 343 -6.98 -28.01 -22.38
CA ARG A 343 -7.67 -28.12 -23.67
C ARG A 343 -7.96 -26.73 -24.21
N LEU A 344 -7.46 -26.45 -25.41
CA LEU A 344 -7.72 -25.20 -26.11
C LEU A 344 -8.60 -25.49 -27.32
N GLU A 345 -9.82 -24.95 -27.31
CA GLU A 345 -10.81 -25.12 -28.37
C GLU A 345 -10.64 -24.05 -29.46
N ASN A 346 -10.63 -24.47 -30.73
CA ASN A 346 -10.51 -23.63 -31.92
C ASN A 346 -9.37 -22.58 -31.84
N PRO A 347 -8.10 -23.01 -31.60
CA PRO A 347 -6.98 -22.10 -31.38
C PRO A 347 -6.74 -21.11 -32.53
N GLN A 348 -6.94 -21.57 -33.77
CA GLN A 348 -6.74 -20.75 -34.97
C GLN A 348 -7.81 -19.65 -35.10
N GLU A 349 -9.07 -19.98 -34.80
CA GLU A 349 -10.16 -19.00 -34.84
C GLU A 349 -9.97 -17.94 -33.75
N MET A 350 -9.57 -18.36 -32.54
CA MET A 350 -9.27 -17.45 -31.43
C MET A 350 -8.14 -16.48 -31.79
N LEU A 351 -7.02 -17.02 -32.32
CA LEU A 351 -5.88 -16.22 -32.72
C LEU A 351 -6.26 -15.24 -33.85
N LEU A 352 -6.97 -15.68 -34.88
CA LEU A 352 -7.41 -14.83 -35.99
C LEU A 352 -8.37 -13.74 -35.56
N ALA A 353 -9.36 -14.07 -34.74
CA ALA A 353 -10.31 -13.10 -34.22
C ALA A 353 -9.58 -12.00 -33.44
N GLY A 354 -8.68 -12.40 -32.52
CA GLY A 354 -7.88 -11.47 -31.73
C GLY A 354 -6.96 -10.60 -32.60
N LEU A 355 -6.22 -11.19 -33.53
CA LEU A 355 -5.35 -10.42 -34.43
C LEU A 355 -6.16 -9.48 -35.34
N GLY A 356 -7.36 -9.88 -35.78
CA GLY A 356 -8.27 -9.03 -36.54
C GLY A 356 -8.72 -7.78 -35.77
N TYR A 357 -8.86 -7.88 -34.44
CA TYR A 357 -9.11 -6.73 -33.57
C TYR A 357 -7.87 -5.86 -33.43
N VAL A 358 -6.72 -6.46 -33.13
CA VAL A 358 -5.45 -5.72 -32.99
C VAL A 358 -5.09 -4.97 -34.29
N ALA A 359 -5.40 -5.55 -35.45
CA ALA A 359 -5.13 -4.94 -36.75
C ALA A 359 -5.89 -3.62 -37.00
N ARG A 360 -6.95 -3.32 -36.23
CA ARG A 360 -7.64 -2.02 -36.26
C ARG A 360 -6.80 -0.89 -35.65
N HIS A 361 -5.88 -1.26 -34.76
CA HIS A 361 -5.04 -0.33 -33.99
C HIS A 361 -3.55 -0.44 -34.35
N SER A 362 -3.14 -1.45 -35.13
CA SER A 362 -1.75 -1.65 -35.55
C SER A 362 -1.62 -2.00 -37.03
N GLN A 363 -1.05 -1.08 -37.81
CA GLN A 363 -0.74 -1.31 -39.23
C GLN A 363 0.27 -2.46 -39.43
N ALA A 364 1.21 -2.64 -38.50
CA ALA A 364 2.18 -3.74 -38.55
C ALA A 364 1.48 -5.11 -38.49
N VAL A 365 0.47 -5.26 -37.62
CA VAL A 365 -0.34 -6.49 -37.54
C VAL A 365 -1.19 -6.67 -38.79
N GLN A 366 -1.79 -5.60 -39.31
CA GLN A 366 -2.54 -5.65 -40.57
C GLN A 366 -1.69 -6.12 -41.76
N ARG A 367 -0.42 -5.71 -41.83
CA ARG A 367 0.55 -6.20 -42.83
C ARG A 367 0.80 -7.70 -42.68
N SER A 368 0.99 -8.18 -41.43
CA SER A 368 1.23 -9.60 -41.15
C SER A 368 0.04 -10.50 -41.50
N LEU A 369 -1.20 -10.03 -41.27
CA LEU A 369 -2.44 -10.76 -41.58
C LEU A 369 -2.66 -11.04 -43.07
N ARG A 370 -1.89 -10.44 -43.99
CA ARG A 370 -1.94 -10.77 -45.42
C ARG A 370 -1.31 -12.14 -45.73
N GLY A 371 -0.49 -12.66 -44.83
CA GLY A 371 0.09 -14.01 -44.93
C GLY A 371 -0.90 -15.09 -44.53
N LYS A 372 -0.70 -16.33 -45.03
CA LYS A 372 -1.58 -17.48 -44.72
C LYS A 372 -1.51 -17.93 -43.26
N SER A 373 -0.37 -17.71 -42.58
CA SER A 373 -0.12 -18.17 -41.21
C SER A 373 0.71 -17.12 -40.46
N PRO A 374 0.09 -16.01 -40.02
CA PRO A 374 0.79 -14.91 -39.36
C PRO A 374 1.36 -15.35 -38.01
N VAL A 375 2.68 -15.24 -37.84
CA VAL A 375 3.38 -15.63 -36.59
C VAL A 375 3.88 -14.42 -35.81
N ALA A 376 4.27 -13.36 -36.51
CA ALA A 376 4.75 -12.10 -35.93
C ALA A 376 4.55 -10.93 -36.89
N ALA A 377 4.67 -9.70 -36.39
CA ALA A 377 4.75 -8.47 -37.18
C ALA A 377 6.11 -7.77 -36.97
N SER A 378 6.63 -7.15 -38.04
CA SER A 378 7.84 -6.32 -37.99
C SER A 378 7.46 -4.85 -37.82
N LEU A 379 8.05 -4.19 -36.82
CA LEU A 379 7.78 -2.81 -36.43
C LEU A 379 9.05 -1.96 -36.58
N THR A 380 8.88 -0.71 -37.01
CA THR A 380 9.91 0.33 -36.87
C THR A 380 10.03 0.79 -35.40
N GLY A 381 11.09 1.55 -35.07
CA GLY A 381 11.23 2.15 -33.73
C GLY A 381 10.04 3.03 -33.34
N ASP A 382 9.52 3.81 -34.29
CA ASP A 382 8.35 4.69 -34.08
C ASP A 382 7.06 3.88 -33.91
N GLU A 383 6.86 2.83 -34.72
CA GLU A 383 5.72 1.92 -34.58
C GLU A 383 5.76 1.16 -33.25
N ALA A 384 6.96 0.75 -32.79
CA ALA A 384 7.14 0.10 -31.50
C ALA A 384 6.86 1.04 -30.33
N TYR A 385 7.28 2.30 -30.44
CA TYR A 385 6.96 3.34 -29.45
C TYR A 385 5.45 3.64 -29.38
N ALA A 386 4.81 3.84 -30.54
CA ALA A 386 3.36 4.03 -30.61
C ALA A 386 2.60 2.82 -30.06
N TYR A 387 3.07 1.60 -30.36
CA TYR A 387 2.50 0.39 -29.77
C TYR A 387 2.59 0.41 -28.24
N LEU A 388 3.75 0.69 -27.66
CA LEU A 388 3.97 0.69 -26.22
C LEU A 388 3.18 1.79 -25.47
N ARG A 389 3.04 2.97 -26.07
CA ARG A 389 2.37 4.13 -25.46
C ARG A 389 0.85 4.09 -25.62
N GLU A 390 0.36 3.69 -26.78
CA GLU A 390 -1.06 3.84 -27.14
C GLU A 390 -1.77 2.50 -27.27
N THR A 391 -1.19 1.56 -28.01
CA THR A 391 -1.90 0.30 -28.35
C THR A 391 -1.88 -0.70 -27.20
N ALA A 392 -0.74 -0.88 -26.55
CA ALA A 392 -0.54 -1.85 -25.47
C ALA A 392 -1.52 -1.65 -24.31
N PRO A 393 -1.69 -0.43 -23.74
CA PRO A 393 -2.66 -0.19 -22.67
C PRO A 393 -4.11 -0.53 -23.09
N LEU A 394 -4.53 -0.12 -24.28
CA LEU A 394 -5.87 -0.41 -24.80
C LEU A 394 -6.12 -1.91 -24.98
N LEU A 395 -5.10 -2.65 -25.42
CA LEU A 395 -5.18 -4.11 -25.56
C LEU A 395 -5.25 -4.81 -24.20
N GLU A 396 -4.46 -4.37 -23.21
CA GLU A 396 -4.56 -4.89 -21.84
C GLU A 396 -5.94 -4.65 -21.22
N GLU A 397 -6.51 -3.45 -21.40
CA GLU A 397 -7.88 -3.12 -20.97
C GLU A 397 -8.94 -3.97 -21.68
N SER A 398 -8.68 -4.33 -22.94
CA SER A 398 -9.54 -5.22 -23.73
C SER A 398 -9.34 -6.71 -23.42
N GLY A 399 -8.49 -7.04 -22.44
CA GLY A 399 -8.27 -8.42 -21.96
C GLY A 399 -7.19 -9.21 -22.70
N PHE A 400 -6.42 -8.58 -23.59
CA PHE A 400 -5.28 -9.23 -24.26
C PHE A 400 -4.08 -9.35 -23.30
N GLY A 401 -3.24 -10.37 -23.52
CA GLY A 401 -1.95 -10.45 -22.86
C GLY A 401 -0.94 -9.55 -23.55
N VAL A 402 -0.37 -8.56 -22.86
CA VAL A 402 0.72 -7.77 -23.43
C VAL A 402 2.01 -8.05 -22.67
N LEU A 403 3.03 -8.47 -23.42
CA LEU A 403 4.36 -8.73 -22.89
C LEU A 403 5.29 -7.65 -23.45
N VAL A 404 5.48 -6.60 -22.67
CA VAL A 404 6.42 -5.53 -22.97
C VAL A 404 7.83 -5.90 -22.51
N PRO A 405 8.88 -5.30 -23.10
CA PRO A 405 10.25 -5.50 -22.63
C PRO A 405 10.43 -5.08 -21.16
N PRO A 406 11.31 -5.76 -20.39
CA PRO A 406 11.47 -5.53 -18.95
C PRO A 406 11.87 -4.10 -18.54
N TRP A 407 12.49 -3.35 -19.46
CA TRP A 407 12.97 -2.00 -19.23
C TRP A 407 11.86 -0.94 -19.34
N TRP A 408 10.78 -1.18 -20.11
CA TRP A 408 9.73 -0.19 -20.36
C TRP A 408 9.04 0.32 -19.08
N ASN A 409 8.87 -0.57 -18.09
CA ASN A 409 8.20 -0.26 -16.83
C ASN A 409 9.17 0.15 -15.70
N ARG A 410 10.47 0.34 -15.96
CA ARG A 410 11.45 0.74 -14.93
C ARG A 410 11.57 2.25 -14.83
N ALA A 411 11.63 2.76 -13.59
CA ALA A 411 11.74 4.19 -13.29
C ALA A 411 12.99 4.86 -13.91
N GLY A 412 14.06 4.10 -14.19
CA GLY A 412 15.28 4.61 -14.83
C GLY A 412 15.27 4.58 -16.36
N ALA A 413 14.24 4.04 -17.03
CA ALA A 413 14.21 3.98 -18.50
C ALA A 413 13.79 5.31 -19.16
N ARG A 414 13.83 6.42 -18.42
CA ARG A 414 13.41 7.76 -18.83
C ARG A 414 14.51 8.76 -18.52
N LEU A 415 14.38 9.96 -19.06
CA LEU A 415 15.24 11.08 -18.69
C LEU A 415 14.92 11.55 -17.27
N GLY A 416 15.94 11.78 -16.47
CA GLY A 416 15.82 12.33 -15.12
C GLY A 416 16.97 13.27 -14.76
N VAL A 417 16.92 13.81 -13.55
CA VAL A 417 18.01 14.61 -12.99
C VAL A 417 18.46 14.00 -11.67
N ARG A 418 19.77 13.96 -11.46
CA ARG A 418 20.40 13.57 -10.20
C ARG A 418 21.08 14.77 -9.55
N LEU A 419 20.95 14.86 -8.23
CA LEU A 419 21.61 15.87 -7.43
C LEU A 419 22.82 15.27 -6.72
N LYS A 420 24.01 15.80 -6.97
CA LYS A 420 25.23 15.50 -6.20
C LYS A 420 25.50 16.63 -5.22
N MET A 421 25.63 16.31 -3.95
CA MET A 421 25.94 17.27 -2.90
C MET A 421 27.24 16.90 -2.18
N SER A 422 28.09 17.90 -1.98
CA SER A 422 29.32 17.78 -1.22
C SER A 422 29.40 18.90 -0.18
N GLY A 423 29.81 18.55 1.03
CA GLY A 423 29.97 19.51 2.10
C GLY A 423 31.27 20.31 1.96
N SER A 424 31.20 21.64 1.97
CA SER A 424 32.40 22.48 1.97
C SER A 424 32.95 22.62 3.39
N GLY A 425 33.76 21.66 3.84
CA GLY A 425 34.51 21.75 5.11
C GLY A 425 35.03 20.39 5.58
N SER A 426 36.31 20.33 5.97
CA SER A 426 36.93 19.15 6.57
C SER A 426 36.40 18.93 7.99
N ALA A 427 35.85 17.75 8.27
CA ALA A 427 35.63 17.31 9.63
C ALA A 427 37.00 17.00 10.27
N ALA A 428 37.53 17.92 11.07
CA ALA A 428 38.66 17.61 11.95
C ALA A 428 38.12 16.70 13.06
N THR A 429 38.56 15.45 13.05
CA THR A 429 38.35 14.47 14.12
C THR A 429 39.28 14.78 15.28
N ASP A 430 38.78 15.47 16.30
CA ASP A 430 39.41 15.48 17.62
C ASP A 430 38.63 14.57 18.56
N SER A 431 39.35 13.57 19.06
CA SER A 431 38.91 12.57 20.02
C SER A 431 38.88 13.15 21.42
N ASP A 432 37.71 13.59 21.88
CA ASP A 432 37.35 13.62 23.30
C ASP A 432 35.83 13.57 23.43
N GLY A 433 35.33 12.71 24.32
CA GLY A 433 33.96 12.19 24.39
C GLY A 433 32.83 13.17 24.78
N VAL A 434 32.89 14.43 24.38
CA VAL A 434 31.78 15.38 24.51
C VAL A 434 31.58 16.04 23.15
N GLY A 435 30.55 15.61 22.41
CA GLY A 435 30.26 16.08 21.06
C GLY A 435 30.19 17.61 20.99
N GLN A 436 31.25 18.24 20.47
CA GLN A 436 31.23 19.64 20.10
C GLN A 436 30.19 19.80 18.99
N GLY A 437 29.23 20.72 19.18
CA GLY A 437 28.16 20.99 18.24
C GLY A 437 28.70 21.45 16.88
N LEU A 438 28.86 20.51 15.96
CA LEU A 438 29.37 20.70 14.59
C LEU A 438 28.37 21.39 13.64
N LEU A 439 27.19 21.78 14.13
CA LEU A 439 26.02 22.17 13.33
C LEU A 439 25.55 23.59 13.65
N THR A 440 26.23 24.60 13.12
CA THR A 440 25.62 25.91 12.90
C THR A 440 24.92 25.90 11.54
N MET A 441 23.68 26.39 11.49
CA MET A 441 22.82 26.40 10.28
C MET A 441 23.35 27.28 9.12
N GLU A 442 24.55 27.85 9.28
CA GLU A 442 25.24 28.69 8.31
C GLU A 442 26.25 27.93 7.45
N LYS A 443 26.48 26.61 7.68
CA LYS A 443 27.37 25.81 6.83
C LYS A 443 26.78 25.66 5.41
N LEU A 444 27.51 26.17 4.43
CA LEU A 444 27.16 26.09 3.01
C LEU A 444 27.44 24.68 2.47
N VAL A 445 26.55 24.19 1.60
CA VAL A 445 26.71 22.94 0.86
C VAL A 445 26.87 23.27 -0.62
N SER A 446 27.89 22.70 -1.26
CA SER A 446 28.01 22.73 -2.71
C SER A 446 27.15 21.63 -3.31
N TYR A 447 26.39 21.97 -4.34
CA TYR A 447 25.57 21.02 -5.06
C TYR A 447 25.78 21.17 -6.57
N ARG A 448 25.65 20.07 -7.28
CA ARG A 448 25.72 19.98 -8.74
C ARG A 448 24.62 19.06 -9.21
N TRP A 449 23.83 19.54 -10.16
CA TRP A 449 22.88 18.69 -10.85
C TRP A 449 23.50 18.05 -12.09
N GLU A 450 23.17 16.79 -12.33
CA GLU A 450 23.59 16.01 -13.47
C GLU A 450 22.35 15.41 -14.16
N LEU A 451 22.33 15.43 -15.48
CA LEU A 451 21.29 14.73 -16.22
C LEU A 451 21.55 13.23 -16.15
N SER A 452 20.53 12.45 -15.81
CA SER A 452 20.59 10.99 -15.78
C SER A 452 19.68 10.36 -16.82
N LEU A 453 20.15 9.24 -17.37
CA LEU A 453 19.41 8.43 -18.33
C LEU A 453 19.76 6.97 -18.04
N GLY A 454 18.79 6.11 -17.76
CA GLY A 454 19.11 4.74 -17.33
C GLY A 454 19.63 4.66 -15.88
N GLY A 455 19.54 5.74 -15.09
CA GLY A 455 20.23 5.84 -13.81
C GLY A 455 21.75 6.06 -13.92
N GLU A 456 22.27 6.42 -15.09
CA GLU A 456 23.67 6.83 -15.28
C GLU A 456 23.75 8.30 -15.72
N ALA A 457 24.82 9.00 -15.33
CA ALA A 457 25.03 10.39 -15.73
C ALA A 457 25.37 10.48 -17.23
N VAL A 458 24.68 11.36 -17.96
CA VAL A 458 24.88 11.57 -19.39
C VAL A 458 25.57 12.90 -19.66
N SER A 459 26.62 12.87 -20.48
CA SER A 459 27.30 14.08 -20.93
C SER A 459 26.50 14.86 -21.98
N ARG A 460 26.76 16.15 -22.11
CA ARG A 460 26.07 17.01 -23.11
C ARG A 460 26.24 16.49 -24.53
N ASP A 461 27.46 16.05 -24.89
CA ASP A 461 27.77 15.57 -26.24
C ASP A 461 27.07 14.24 -26.53
N GLU A 462 27.05 13.33 -25.55
CA GLU A 462 26.33 12.05 -25.62
C GLU A 462 24.82 12.29 -25.79
N PHE A 463 24.23 13.23 -25.05
CA PHE A 463 22.81 13.59 -25.21
C PHE A 463 22.50 14.21 -26.58
N GLN A 464 23.34 15.13 -27.07
CA GLN A 464 23.14 15.74 -28.40
C GLN A 464 23.19 14.69 -29.52
N ALA A 465 24.09 13.70 -29.41
CA ALA A 465 24.15 12.57 -30.35
C ALA A 465 22.86 11.72 -30.31
N LEU A 466 22.26 11.53 -29.12
CA LEU A 466 21.01 10.78 -28.96
C LEU A 466 19.80 11.53 -29.56
N VAL A 467 19.71 12.84 -29.33
CA VAL A 467 18.66 13.68 -29.94
C VAL A 467 18.76 13.68 -31.46
N ALA A 468 19.98 13.62 -32.02
CA ALA A 468 20.20 13.58 -33.46
C ALA A 468 19.67 12.30 -34.14
N LEU A 469 19.53 11.19 -33.41
CA LEU A 469 18.98 9.92 -33.93
C LEU A 469 17.48 10.03 -34.28
N LYS A 470 16.77 11.04 -33.76
CA LYS A 470 15.33 11.31 -34.01
C LYS A 470 14.40 10.11 -33.77
N SER A 471 14.83 9.13 -32.98
CA SER A 471 14.02 7.97 -32.62
C SER A 471 13.64 8.06 -31.14
N PRO A 472 12.36 7.81 -30.77
CA PRO A 472 11.90 7.87 -29.38
C PRO A 472 12.43 6.72 -28.53
N LEU A 473 12.93 5.64 -29.15
CA LEU A 473 13.57 4.51 -28.49
C LEU A 473 15.02 4.41 -28.95
N VAL A 474 15.96 4.61 -28.03
CA VAL A 474 17.40 4.58 -28.32
C VAL A 474 18.08 3.53 -27.46
N GLN A 475 19.14 2.92 -27.99
CA GLN A 475 19.95 1.96 -27.26
C GLN A 475 21.24 2.63 -26.76
N ILE A 476 21.46 2.60 -25.45
CA ILE A 476 22.61 3.21 -24.76
C ILE A 476 23.27 2.13 -23.94
N ARG A 477 24.56 1.86 -24.20
CA ARG A 477 25.37 0.87 -23.46
C ARG A 477 24.68 -0.50 -23.34
N GLY A 478 23.97 -0.91 -24.39
CA GLY A 478 23.23 -2.18 -24.46
C GLY A 478 21.81 -2.14 -23.88
N GLN A 479 21.38 -1.05 -23.25
CA GLN A 479 20.03 -0.89 -22.67
C GLN A 479 19.15 0.02 -23.54
N TRP A 480 17.86 -0.28 -23.64
CA TRP A 480 16.89 0.55 -24.35
C TRP A 480 16.31 1.60 -23.42
N VAL A 481 16.24 2.84 -23.89
CA VAL A 481 15.75 3.99 -23.12
C VAL A 481 14.75 4.78 -23.95
N GLN A 482 13.73 5.32 -23.26
CA GLN A 482 12.71 6.19 -23.84
C GLN A 482 13.16 7.65 -23.81
N LEU A 483 13.09 8.32 -24.96
CA LEU A 483 13.25 9.76 -25.10
C LEU A 483 11.90 10.41 -25.41
N ASP A 484 11.32 11.10 -24.43
CA ASP A 484 10.10 11.89 -24.64
C ASP A 484 10.47 13.29 -25.18
N PRO A 485 9.88 13.77 -26.29
CA PRO A 485 10.11 15.12 -26.81
C PRO A 485 9.98 16.22 -25.75
N GLU A 486 8.99 16.14 -24.85
CA GLU A 486 8.79 17.14 -23.80
C GLU A 486 9.94 17.13 -22.79
N GLN A 487 10.46 15.95 -22.47
CA GLN A 487 11.62 15.78 -21.57
C GLN A 487 12.92 16.26 -22.22
N ILE A 488 13.07 16.11 -23.54
CA ILE A 488 14.23 16.63 -24.28
C ILE A 488 14.28 18.16 -24.18
N GLU A 489 13.17 18.84 -24.41
CA GLU A 489 13.10 20.30 -24.29
C GLU A 489 13.30 20.76 -22.84
N ALA A 490 12.77 20.03 -21.87
CA ALA A 490 13.03 20.27 -20.45
C ALA A 490 14.52 20.13 -20.11
N ALA A 491 15.20 19.11 -20.63
CA ALA A 491 16.63 18.87 -20.44
C ALA A 491 17.51 19.97 -21.05
N ILE A 492 17.17 20.45 -22.25
CA ILE A 492 17.89 21.55 -22.90
C ILE A 492 17.78 22.82 -22.04
N ARG A 493 16.56 23.20 -21.64
CA ARG A 493 16.32 24.38 -20.77
C ARG A 493 16.98 24.24 -19.41
N PHE A 494 16.97 23.04 -18.85
CA PHE A 494 17.57 22.72 -17.56
C PHE A 494 19.08 22.97 -17.58
N TRP A 495 19.79 22.53 -18.61
CA TRP A 495 21.23 22.81 -18.74
C TRP A 495 21.54 24.30 -18.89
N GLU A 496 20.70 25.08 -19.58
CA GLU A 496 20.89 26.52 -19.76
C GLU A 496 20.75 27.30 -18.43
N LYS A 497 19.89 26.86 -17.50
CA LYS A 497 19.69 27.52 -16.20
C LYS A 497 20.75 27.17 -15.14
N MET A 498 21.29 25.95 -15.18
CA MET A 498 22.14 25.40 -14.11
C MET A 498 23.56 25.96 -14.06
N GLU A 499 24.00 26.72 -15.07
CA GLU A 499 25.33 27.31 -15.10
C GLU A 499 25.52 28.43 -14.05
N GLN A 500 24.46 28.86 -13.35
CA GLN A 500 24.45 30.09 -12.54
C GLN A 500 24.35 29.94 -11.00
N GLN A 501 24.07 28.77 -10.41
CA GLN A 501 23.92 28.63 -8.93
C GLN A 501 24.68 27.42 -8.37
N LYS A 502 25.50 27.62 -7.31
CA LYS A 502 26.43 26.60 -6.78
C LYS A 502 26.39 26.39 -5.25
N LYS A 503 25.57 27.12 -4.49
CA LYS A 503 25.57 27.06 -3.02
C LYS A 503 24.17 27.23 -2.42
N ILE A 504 23.79 26.33 -1.51
CA ILE A 504 22.56 26.38 -0.72
C ILE A 504 22.89 26.17 0.77
N GLY A 505 21.97 26.57 1.66
CA GLY A 505 22.09 26.29 3.09
C GLY A 505 21.87 24.80 3.41
N LEU A 506 22.38 24.34 4.56
CA LEU A 506 22.29 22.93 4.97
C LEU A 506 20.84 22.41 5.07
N LEU A 507 19.90 23.23 5.57
CA LEU A 507 18.48 22.84 5.66
C LEU A 507 17.84 22.71 4.29
N ASP A 508 18.09 23.65 3.40
CA ASP A 508 17.57 23.59 2.02
C ASP A 508 18.14 22.38 1.29
N ALA A 509 19.42 22.06 1.55
CA ALA A 509 20.06 20.87 1.01
C ALA A 509 19.40 19.57 1.53
N ALA A 510 19.11 19.52 2.83
CA ALA A 510 18.43 18.39 3.45
C ALA A 510 16.99 18.25 2.95
N ALA A 511 16.26 19.35 2.77
CA ALA A 511 14.90 19.35 2.24
C ALA A 511 14.86 18.84 0.79
N LEU A 512 15.81 19.27 -0.05
CA LEU A 512 15.99 18.73 -1.40
C LEU A 512 16.33 17.23 -1.38
N ALA A 513 17.19 16.79 -0.45
CA ALA A 513 17.57 15.38 -0.32
C ALA A 513 16.45 14.47 0.19
N LEU A 514 15.57 14.98 1.05
CA LEU A 514 14.41 14.26 1.58
C LEU A 514 13.22 14.21 0.60
N GLY A 515 13.40 14.72 -0.62
CA GLY A 515 12.46 14.52 -1.72
C GLY A 515 11.31 15.51 -1.78
N GLU A 516 11.49 16.74 -1.25
CA GLU A 516 10.43 17.77 -1.32
C GLU A 516 10.09 18.20 -2.77
N HIS A 517 10.96 17.88 -3.75
CA HIS A 517 10.75 18.18 -5.17
C HIS A 517 10.74 16.89 -6.01
N ALA A 518 9.53 16.41 -6.35
CA ALA A 518 9.36 15.21 -7.21
C ALA A 518 9.78 15.45 -8.68
N ALA A 519 9.80 16.71 -9.12
CA ALA A 519 10.25 17.10 -10.45
C ALA A 519 10.90 18.48 -10.44
N LEU A 520 11.96 18.65 -11.23
CA LEU A 520 12.68 19.91 -11.43
C LEU A 520 12.55 20.32 -12.90
N ASP A 521 11.93 21.48 -13.18
CA ASP A 521 11.72 22.00 -14.54
C ASP A 521 11.06 20.99 -15.53
N GLY A 522 10.25 20.05 -15.00
CA GLY A 522 9.55 19.02 -15.77
C GLY A 522 10.30 17.69 -15.90
N LEU A 523 11.50 17.57 -15.34
CA LEU A 523 12.25 16.32 -15.27
C LEU A 523 12.11 15.67 -13.88
N PRO A 524 11.88 14.34 -13.79
CA PRO A 524 11.83 13.64 -12.51
C PRO A 524 13.20 13.64 -11.83
N VAL A 525 13.21 13.80 -10.50
CA VAL A 525 14.45 13.68 -9.70
C VAL A 525 14.65 12.20 -9.35
N GLU A 526 15.67 11.57 -9.92
CA GLU A 526 15.91 10.11 -9.77
C GLU A 526 16.65 9.74 -8.48
N GLY A 527 17.34 10.70 -7.85
CA GLY A 527 18.05 10.47 -6.60
C GLY A 527 18.97 11.61 -6.19
N VAL A 528 19.39 11.58 -4.92
CA VAL A 528 20.34 12.52 -4.33
C VAL A 528 21.54 11.74 -3.80
N GLU A 529 22.71 12.01 -4.37
CA GLU A 529 24.00 11.49 -3.92
C GLU A 529 24.65 12.50 -2.97
N THR A 530 25.04 12.05 -1.78
CA THR A 530 25.72 12.89 -0.77
C THR A 530 27.09 12.32 -0.46
N GLU A 531 28.09 13.17 -0.30
CA GLU A 531 29.48 12.78 -0.03
C GLU A 531 30.01 13.36 1.30
N GLY A 532 30.95 12.64 1.92
CA GLY A 532 31.69 13.07 3.11
C GLY A 532 30.81 13.20 4.36
N TRP A 533 31.04 14.25 5.16
CA TRP A 533 30.33 14.48 6.42
C TRP A 533 28.81 14.67 6.23
N LEU A 534 28.37 15.13 5.05
CA LEU A 534 26.95 15.33 4.75
C LEU A 534 26.22 13.98 4.63
N HIS A 535 26.89 12.97 4.07
CA HIS A 535 26.36 11.61 3.99
C HIS A 535 26.15 11.02 5.39
N GLU A 536 27.18 11.09 6.24
CA GLU A 536 27.11 10.63 7.63
C GLU A 536 26.03 11.36 8.43
N TRP A 537 25.84 12.66 8.18
CA TRP A 537 24.78 13.45 8.81
C TRP A 537 23.39 13.01 8.34
N MET A 538 23.19 12.80 7.03
CA MET A 538 21.91 12.31 6.52
C MET A 538 21.59 10.89 7.00
N GLU A 539 22.57 10.00 7.09
CA GLU A 539 22.38 8.66 7.65
C GLU A 539 21.95 8.73 9.12
N ARG A 540 22.55 9.62 9.92
CA ARG A 540 22.10 9.85 11.31
C ARG A 540 20.69 10.42 11.35
N PHE A 541 20.38 11.42 10.52
CA PHE A 541 19.06 12.05 10.48
C PHE A 541 17.94 11.10 10.03
N THR A 542 18.24 10.20 9.09
CA THR A 542 17.33 9.14 8.65
C THR A 542 17.34 7.91 9.58
N GLY A 543 18.34 7.83 10.47
CA GLY A 543 18.46 6.81 11.51
C GLY A 543 17.35 6.89 12.53
N GLN A 544 16.85 5.73 12.96
CA GLN A 544 15.75 5.58 13.91
C GLN A 544 16.12 5.89 15.38
N GLU A 545 16.91 6.92 15.67
CA GLU A 545 17.16 7.29 17.07
C GLU A 545 15.89 7.93 17.65
N LYS A 546 15.10 7.12 18.36
CA LYS A 546 13.85 7.56 18.98
C LYS A 546 14.15 8.36 20.24
N LEU A 547 13.38 9.42 20.45
CA LEU A 547 13.33 10.12 21.73
C LEU A 547 12.93 9.11 22.82
N THR A 548 13.78 8.96 23.84
CA THR A 548 13.52 8.14 25.02
C THR A 548 13.25 9.02 26.21
N VAL A 549 12.26 8.66 27.03
CA VAL A 549 11.97 9.40 28.27
C VAL A 549 13.02 9.03 29.30
N LEU A 550 13.78 10.03 29.74
CA LEU A 550 14.89 9.91 30.66
C LEU A 550 14.40 9.98 32.11
N PRO A 551 15.06 9.27 33.05
CA PRO A 551 14.81 9.46 34.47
C PRO A 551 15.21 10.88 34.92
N ALA A 552 14.59 11.34 36.00
CA ALA A 552 14.96 12.59 36.64
C ALA A 552 16.42 12.53 37.14
N PRO A 553 17.21 13.62 37.02
CA PRO A 553 18.57 13.70 37.56
C PRO A 553 18.60 13.47 39.07
N GLU A 554 19.67 12.87 39.59
CA GLU A 554 19.78 12.51 41.01
C GLU A 554 19.82 13.75 41.92
N GLY A 555 20.46 14.83 41.48
CA GLY A 555 20.55 16.10 42.19
C GLY A 555 19.31 16.99 42.09
N LEU A 556 18.25 16.54 41.41
CA LEU A 556 16.99 17.27 41.30
C LEU A 556 16.10 17.00 42.53
N GLN A 557 15.92 18.00 43.38
CA GLN A 557 15.05 17.98 44.58
C GLN A 557 13.59 18.30 44.24
N ALA A 558 13.04 17.66 43.21
CA ALA A 558 11.64 17.78 42.83
C ALA A 558 11.20 16.59 41.97
N SER A 559 9.90 16.25 42.05
CA SER A 559 9.31 15.24 41.19
C SER A 559 8.81 15.88 39.89
N LEU A 560 9.40 15.47 38.76
CA LEU A 560 8.95 15.90 37.43
C LEU A 560 7.61 15.26 37.09
N ARG A 561 6.67 16.05 36.57
CA ARG A 561 5.44 15.52 35.97
C ARG A 561 5.77 14.77 34.67
N PRO A 562 4.90 13.86 34.18
CA PRO A 562 5.18 13.09 32.96
C PRO A 562 5.55 13.97 31.75
N TYR A 563 4.82 15.06 31.53
CA TYR A 563 5.11 16.00 30.44
C TYR A 563 6.43 16.77 30.65
N GLN A 564 6.82 17.06 31.90
CA GLN A 564 8.09 17.73 32.21
C GLN A 564 9.27 16.78 32.01
N SER A 565 9.09 15.51 32.36
CA SER A 565 10.08 14.45 32.09
C SER A 565 10.29 14.29 30.59
N TYR A 566 9.20 14.28 29.82
CA TYR A 566 9.25 14.28 28.36
C TYR A 566 9.93 15.54 27.81
N GLY A 567 9.53 16.72 28.27
CA GLY A 567 10.09 18.01 27.84
C GLY A 567 11.61 18.10 28.08
N TYR A 568 12.08 17.78 29.29
CA TYR A 568 13.52 17.73 29.57
C TYR A 568 14.25 16.65 28.76
N SER A 569 13.66 15.47 28.55
CA SER A 569 14.25 14.43 27.71
C SER A 569 14.40 14.89 26.26
N TRP A 570 13.41 15.64 25.77
CA TRP A 570 13.44 16.27 24.47
C TRP A 570 14.53 17.35 24.39
N LEU A 571 14.69 18.18 25.42
CA LEU A 571 15.79 19.15 25.48
C LEU A 571 17.17 18.47 25.41
N ASP A 572 17.39 17.37 26.14
CA ASP A 572 18.66 16.64 26.09
C ASP A 572 18.88 15.99 24.71
N PHE A 573 17.83 15.42 24.12
CA PHE A 573 17.87 14.92 22.75
C PHE A 573 18.31 16.03 21.79
N GLN A 574 17.59 17.14 21.70
CA GLN A 574 17.91 18.26 20.78
C GLN A 574 19.33 18.80 20.97
N ARG A 575 19.79 18.89 22.24
CA ARG A 575 21.17 19.28 22.57
C ARG A 575 22.21 18.32 21.98
N ARG A 576 22.00 17.00 22.10
CA ARG A 576 22.90 15.98 21.52
C ARG A 576 22.96 16.07 19.99
N TRP A 577 21.89 16.53 19.36
CA TRP A 577 21.84 16.81 17.92
C TRP A 577 22.45 18.16 17.51
N GLY A 578 22.92 18.98 18.45
CA GLY A 578 23.49 20.29 18.17
C GLY A 578 22.45 21.30 17.64
N VAL A 579 21.16 21.06 17.86
CA VAL A 579 20.08 21.93 17.40
C VAL A 579 19.68 22.89 18.52
N GLY A 580 19.55 24.18 18.20
CA GLY A 580 19.00 25.18 19.12
C GLY A 580 17.51 24.96 19.37
N VAL A 581 17.03 25.27 20.56
CA VAL A 581 15.66 24.93 20.98
C VAL A 581 14.84 26.17 21.31
N CYS A 582 13.58 26.20 20.87
CA CYS A 582 12.56 27.09 21.39
C CYS A 582 11.54 26.26 22.19
N LEU A 583 11.60 26.33 23.52
CA LEU A 583 10.64 25.68 24.40
C LEU A 583 9.48 26.64 24.67
N ALA A 584 8.38 26.41 23.95
CA ALA A 584 7.20 27.26 23.91
C ALA A 584 6.02 26.73 24.74
N ASP A 585 6.30 26.02 25.84
CA ASP A 585 5.26 25.53 26.76
C ASP A 585 4.47 26.69 27.37
N ASP A 586 3.17 26.49 27.60
CA ASP A 586 2.30 27.46 28.26
C ASP A 586 2.85 27.92 29.62
N MET A 587 2.49 29.15 29.99
CA MET A 587 2.89 29.75 31.26
C MET A 587 2.42 28.86 32.44
N GLY A 588 3.34 28.56 33.36
CA GLY A 588 3.05 27.71 34.53
C GLY A 588 3.32 26.21 34.36
N LEU A 589 3.67 25.73 33.16
CA LEU A 589 4.03 24.30 32.94
C LEU A 589 5.46 23.93 33.42
N GLY A 590 6.22 24.89 33.94
CA GLY A 590 7.52 24.61 34.55
C GLY A 590 8.68 24.48 33.55
N LYS A 591 8.81 25.43 32.61
CA LYS A 591 9.99 25.57 31.74
C LYS A 591 11.30 25.68 32.52
N THR A 592 11.26 26.38 33.67
CA THR A 592 12.41 26.54 34.57
C THR A 592 12.91 25.20 35.11
N ILE A 593 12.02 24.38 35.68
CA ILE A 593 12.42 23.09 36.25
C ILE A 593 12.93 22.11 35.18
N GLN A 594 12.36 22.14 33.96
CA GLN A 594 12.86 21.35 32.83
C GLN A 594 14.27 21.77 32.42
N THR A 595 14.54 23.08 32.39
CA THR A 595 15.86 23.64 32.07
C THR A 595 16.90 23.30 33.14
N LEU A 596 16.54 23.44 34.42
CA LEU A 596 17.42 23.08 35.53
C LEU A 596 17.72 21.58 35.57
N ALA A 597 16.73 20.73 35.28
CA ALA A 597 16.93 19.29 35.14
C ALA A 597 17.92 18.95 34.01
N LEU A 598 17.86 19.66 32.87
CA LEU A 598 18.84 19.50 31.79
C LEU A 598 20.27 19.79 32.26
N LEU A 599 20.48 20.95 32.90
CA LEU A 599 21.81 21.34 33.37
C LEU A 599 22.34 20.38 34.44
N GLN A 600 21.49 19.98 35.38
CA GLN A 600 21.85 19.02 36.43
C GLN A 600 22.25 17.66 35.82
N ARG A 601 21.51 17.15 34.83
CA ARG A 601 21.87 15.91 34.13
C ARG A 601 23.23 16.00 33.46
N VAL A 602 23.48 17.08 32.71
CA VAL A 602 24.75 17.25 31.99
C VAL A 602 25.91 17.29 32.98
N LYS A 603 25.73 17.96 34.12
CA LYS A 603 26.72 18.01 35.20
C LYS A 603 26.97 16.63 35.79
N GLU A 604 25.93 15.85 36.06
CA GLU A 604 26.06 14.47 36.57
C GLU A 604 26.80 13.55 35.60
N GLN A 605 26.50 13.66 34.30
CA GLN A 605 27.12 12.82 33.26
C GLN A 605 28.61 13.12 33.06
N ALA A 606 29.00 14.39 33.13
CA ALA A 606 30.37 14.84 32.89
C ALA A 606 31.19 15.10 34.17
N GLY A 607 30.59 14.92 35.36
CA GLY A 607 31.16 15.29 36.67
C GLY A 607 31.14 16.80 36.96
N GLN A 608 31.29 17.63 35.92
CA GLN A 608 31.11 19.08 35.94
C GLN A 608 30.52 19.54 34.60
N LEU A 609 29.91 20.73 34.55
CA LEU A 609 29.50 21.28 33.25
C LEU A 609 30.75 21.59 32.38
N PRO A 610 30.68 21.38 31.05
CA PRO A 610 31.78 21.72 30.13
C PRO A 610 32.18 23.21 30.13
N GLY A 611 31.29 24.06 30.62
CA GLY A 611 31.47 25.51 30.80
C GLY A 611 30.24 26.10 31.50
N PRO A 612 30.28 27.37 31.92
CA PRO A 612 29.14 28.00 32.55
C PRO A 612 27.97 28.14 31.57
N THR A 613 26.75 28.14 32.09
CA THR A 613 25.53 28.47 31.34
C THR A 613 25.12 29.91 31.63
N LEU A 614 24.84 30.69 30.59
CA LEU A 614 24.33 32.05 30.73
C LEU A 614 22.80 32.06 30.64
N LEU A 615 22.13 32.47 31.71
CA LEU A 615 20.71 32.77 31.70
C LEU A 615 20.51 34.28 31.52
N ILE A 616 19.76 34.67 30.50
CA ILE A 616 19.33 36.04 30.25
C ILE A 616 17.81 36.09 30.39
N ALA A 617 17.32 36.86 31.36
CA ALA A 617 15.89 36.94 31.66
C ALA A 617 15.45 38.40 31.95
N PRO A 618 14.15 38.71 32.02
CA PRO A 618 13.70 39.99 32.55
C PRO A 618 14.22 40.23 33.98
N THR A 619 14.59 41.47 34.31
CA THR A 619 15.19 41.81 35.61
C THR A 619 14.36 41.33 36.80
N SER A 620 13.03 41.33 36.68
CA SER A 620 12.09 40.89 37.71
C SER A 620 12.16 39.39 38.02
N VAL A 621 12.59 38.54 37.08
CA VAL A 621 12.59 37.07 37.23
C VAL A 621 13.97 36.48 37.49
N VAL A 622 15.06 37.24 37.30
CA VAL A 622 16.44 36.78 37.57
C VAL A 622 16.60 36.24 38.99
N VAL A 623 16.07 36.96 39.98
CA VAL A 623 16.13 36.54 41.40
C VAL A 623 15.25 35.31 41.64
N ASN A 624 14.14 35.18 40.91
CA ASN A 624 13.26 34.01 41.01
C ASN A 624 13.97 32.75 40.50
N TRP A 625 14.67 32.84 39.36
CA TRP A 625 15.49 31.76 38.83
C TRP A 625 16.55 31.29 39.82
N ALA A 626 17.24 32.21 40.50
CA ALA A 626 18.22 31.85 41.52
C ALA A 626 17.59 31.12 42.72
N LYS A 627 16.39 31.55 43.16
CA LYS A 627 15.64 30.87 44.23
C LYS A 627 15.17 29.47 43.80
N GLU A 628 14.66 29.34 42.58
CA GLU A 628 14.21 28.06 42.03
C GLU A 628 15.39 27.09 41.82
N ALA A 629 16.54 27.56 41.35
CA ALA A 629 17.75 26.75 41.25
C ALA A 629 18.25 26.29 42.63
N ALA A 630 18.26 27.17 43.64
CA ALA A 630 18.62 26.80 45.00
C ALA A 630 17.65 25.77 45.61
N ARG A 631 16.37 25.83 45.23
CA ARG A 631 15.33 24.89 45.70
C ARG A 631 15.39 23.54 44.97
N PHE A 632 15.48 23.55 43.64
CA PHE A 632 15.33 22.35 42.82
C PHE A 632 16.65 21.66 42.53
N THR A 633 17.76 22.39 42.44
CA THR A 633 19.09 21.86 42.08
C THR A 633 20.16 22.53 42.95
N PRO A 634 20.18 22.29 44.27
CA PRO A 634 21.08 22.98 45.20
C PRO A 634 22.57 22.70 44.94
N GLN A 635 22.89 21.68 44.15
CA GLN A 635 24.25 21.36 43.74
C GLN A 635 24.74 22.20 42.54
N LEU A 636 23.86 22.94 41.86
CA LEU A 636 24.24 23.92 40.84
C LEU A 636 24.64 25.23 41.51
N LYS A 637 25.90 25.64 41.31
CA LYS A 637 26.40 26.93 41.78
C LYS A 637 25.85 28.04 40.88
N VAL A 638 25.04 28.92 41.46
CA VAL A 638 24.40 30.02 40.72
C VAL A 638 24.98 31.36 41.12
N MET A 639 25.42 32.14 40.13
CA MET A 639 25.84 33.53 40.29
C MET A 639 24.77 34.47 39.74
N VAL A 640 24.35 35.46 40.53
CA VAL A 640 23.45 36.52 40.06
C VAL A 640 24.28 37.75 39.70
N HIS A 641 24.36 38.06 38.42
CA HIS A 641 25.05 39.24 37.89
C HIS A 641 24.10 40.44 37.82
N GLN A 642 23.89 41.09 38.96
CA GLN A 642 23.00 42.25 39.10
C GLN A 642 23.56 43.28 40.09
N GLY A 643 23.08 44.52 39.99
CA GLY A 643 23.40 45.58 40.95
C GLY A 643 24.64 46.43 40.61
N PRO A 644 24.90 47.47 41.42
CA PRO A 644 26.02 48.39 41.22
C PRO A 644 27.38 47.75 41.50
N ASP A 645 27.45 46.87 42.51
CA ASP A 645 28.69 46.23 43.00
C ASP A 645 29.02 44.90 42.30
N ARG A 646 28.41 44.65 41.14
CA ARG A 646 28.67 43.43 40.35
C ARG A 646 30.09 43.42 39.79
N LEU A 647 30.69 42.23 39.76
CA LEU A 647 32.03 41.99 39.22
C LEU A 647 32.10 42.36 37.73
N ARG A 648 33.27 42.77 37.24
CA ARG A 648 33.52 43.10 35.82
C ARG A 648 34.92 42.68 35.41
N GLY A 649 35.16 42.58 34.10
CA GLY A 649 36.49 42.22 33.58
C GLY A 649 36.93 40.84 34.05
N ASP A 650 38.21 40.70 34.40
CA ASP A 650 38.83 39.42 34.76
C ASP A 650 38.21 38.80 36.03
N ASP A 651 37.82 39.63 37.01
CA ASP A 651 37.14 39.17 38.24
C ASP A 651 35.79 38.51 37.92
N PHE A 652 35.07 39.03 36.91
CA PHE A 652 33.83 38.41 36.44
C PHE A 652 34.10 37.10 35.72
N ALA A 653 35.13 37.03 34.87
CA ALA A 653 35.48 35.80 34.15
C ALA A 653 35.87 34.67 35.11
N GLN A 654 36.66 34.97 36.14
CA GLN A 654 37.04 34.00 37.17
C GLN A 654 35.83 33.55 37.99
N ALA A 655 34.98 34.49 38.40
CA ALA A 655 33.75 34.16 39.11
C ALA A 655 32.81 33.30 38.25
N ALA A 656 32.58 33.67 36.99
CA ALA A 656 31.72 32.93 36.07
C ALA A 656 32.23 31.49 35.82
N ALA A 657 33.54 31.29 35.66
CA ALA A 657 34.13 29.96 35.48
C ALA A 657 33.97 29.04 36.71
N SER A 658 33.83 29.61 37.91
CA SER A 658 33.61 28.86 39.15
C SER A 658 32.14 28.48 39.43
N HIS A 659 31.21 28.96 38.59
CA HIS A 659 29.77 28.73 38.72
C HIS A 659 29.22 27.91 37.54
N ASP A 660 28.12 27.20 37.78
CA ASP A 660 27.44 26.40 36.77
C ASP A 660 26.45 27.24 35.95
N LEU A 661 25.77 28.18 36.61
CA LEU A 661 24.74 29.04 36.03
C LEU A 661 24.99 30.50 36.42
N VAL A 662 25.07 31.38 35.41
CA VAL A 662 25.19 32.82 35.59
C VAL A 662 23.90 33.48 35.11
N ALA A 663 23.19 34.15 36.02
CA ALA A 663 21.90 34.79 35.73
C ALA A 663 22.06 36.31 35.61
N THR A 664 21.68 36.87 34.46
CA THR A 664 21.74 38.30 34.16
C THR A 664 20.44 38.78 33.49
N SER A 665 20.27 40.10 33.38
CA SER A 665 19.13 40.69 32.69
C SER A 665 19.47 41.09 31.26
N TYR A 666 18.47 41.15 30.38
CA TYR A 666 18.62 41.62 28.99
C TYR A 666 19.34 42.99 28.88
N ALA A 667 19.08 43.90 29.81
CA ALA A 667 19.72 45.22 29.82
C ALA A 667 21.22 45.11 30.17
N LEU A 668 21.58 44.29 31.16
CA LEU A 668 22.96 44.08 31.56
C LEU A 668 23.74 43.22 30.57
N ALA A 669 23.10 42.24 29.93
CA ALA A 669 23.71 41.45 28.86
C ALA A 669 24.18 42.33 27.68
N ARG A 670 23.42 43.39 27.38
CA ARG A 670 23.84 44.40 26.40
C ARG A 670 24.94 45.31 26.95
N ARG A 671 24.84 45.76 28.20
CA ARG A 671 25.77 46.74 28.79
C ARG A 671 27.16 46.15 29.04
N ASP A 672 27.22 44.90 29.46
CA ASP A 672 28.44 44.20 29.86
C ASP A 672 28.84 43.14 28.81
N SER A 673 28.45 43.35 27.54
CA SER A 673 28.62 42.36 26.47
C SER A 673 30.07 41.98 26.20
N GLU A 674 31.00 42.94 26.35
CA GLU A 674 32.44 42.70 26.16
C GLU A 674 32.95 41.64 27.14
N SER A 675 32.57 41.74 28.42
CA SER A 675 32.94 40.72 29.42
C SER A 675 32.25 39.37 29.17
N LEU A 676 31.01 39.39 28.66
CA LEU A 676 30.28 38.15 28.35
C LEU A 676 30.85 37.43 27.11
N GLN A 677 31.38 38.15 26.13
CA GLN A 677 31.94 37.56 24.90
C GLN A 677 33.28 36.84 25.13
N GLN A 678 33.99 37.18 26.20
CA GLN A 678 35.26 36.55 26.56
C GLN A 678 35.10 35.15 27.17
N ILE A 679 33.88 34.75 27.54
CA ILE A 679 33.59 33.47 28.19
C ILE A 679 33.09 32.48 27.14
N GLY A 680 33.67 31.28 27.11
CA GLY A 680 33.15 30.14 26.35
C GLY A 680 31.95 29.53 27.07
N TRP A 681 30.74 29.94 26.71
CA TRP A 681 29.52 29.43 27.35
C TRP A 681 29.19 28.02 26.86
N PHE A 682 28.86 27.12 27.78
CA PHE A 682 28.28 25.83 27.40
C PHE A 682 26.90 26.04 26.76
N GLY A 683 26.06 26.85 27.41
CA GLY A 683 24.72 27.14 26.95
C GLY A 683 24.31 28.59 27.19
N ILE A 684 23.45 29.12 26.33
CA ILE A 684 22.71 30.37 26.55
C ILE A 684 21.23 30.06 26.64
N VAL A 685 20.61 30.41 27.77
CA VAL A 685 19.17 30.30 28.02
C VAL A 685 18.57 31.69 28.01
N LEU A 686 17.54 31.90 27.20
CA LEU A 686 16.79 33.14 27.11
C LEU A 686 15.40 32.92 27.68
N ASP A 687 15.09 33.54 28.81
CA ASP A 687 13.74 33.50 29.37
C ASP A 687 12.92 34.69 28.90
N GLU A 688 11.64 34.46 28.58
CA GLU A 688 10.79 35.43 27.88
C GLU A 688 11.46 35.95 26.58
N ALA A 689 11.84 35.00 25.70
CA ALA A 689 12.61 35.26 24.49
C ALA A 689 11.97 36.26 23.50
N GLN A 690 10.68 36.57 23.63
CA GLN A 690 10.01 37.64 22.89
C GLN A 690 10.66 39.02 23.11
N ASN A 691 11.45 39.22 24.17
CA ASN A 691 12.27 40.42 24.38
C ASN A 691 13.27 40.69 23.23
N ILE A 692 13.66 39.66 22.47
CA ILE A 692 14.59 39.80 21.32
C ILE A 692 13.95 39.46 19.97
N LYS A 693 12.61 39.55 19.86
CA LYS A 693 11.85 39.19 18.64
C LYS A 693 12.34 39.90 17.38
N ASN A 694 12.70 41.19 17.50
CA ASN A 694 13.21 41.95 16.36
C ASN A 694 14.72 41.73 16.21
N SER A 695 15.08 40.99 15.16
CA SER A 695 16.45 40.59 14.85
C SER A 695 17.40 41.76 14.59
N GLN A 696 16.87 42.93 14.24
CA GLN A 696 17.65 44.12 13.90
C GLN A 696 18.04 44.96 15.13
N THR A 697 17.43 44.71 16.29
CA THR A 697 17.74 45.47 17.50
C THR A 697 19.18 45.22 17.97
N GLN A 698 19.83 46.25 18.51
CA GLN A 698 21.21 46.13 19.00
C GLN A 698 21.33 45.05 20.08
N GLN A 699 20.32 44.92 20.95
CA GLN A 699 20.27 43.87 21.97
C GLN A 699 20.23 42.47 21.36
N ALA A 700 19.36 42.20 20.37
CA ALA A 700 19.28 40.90 19.71
C ALA A 700 20.58 40.55 18.96
N ARG A 701 21.20 41.54 18.29
CA ARG A 701 22.49 41.34 17.60
C ARG A 701 23.61 40.96 18.57
N ILE A 702 23.74 41.68 19.68
CA ILE A 702 24.76 41.42 20.69
C ILE A 702 24.58 40.04 21.33
N ILE A 703 23.35 39.67 21.70
CA ILE A 703 23.07 38.36 22.31
C ILE A 703 23.37 37.21 21.35
N ARG A 704 23.07 37.36 20.05
CA ARG A 704 23.39 36.33 19.03
C ARG A 704 24.89 36.16 18.78
N GLN A 705 25.69 37.20 19.03
CA GLN A 705 27.15 37.16 18.89
C GLN A 705 27.85 36.45 20.05
N LEU A 706 27.17 36.19 21.16
CA LEU A 706 27.76 35.48 22.28
C LEU A 706 28.12 34.03 21.89
N PRO A 707 29.36 33.58 22.17
CA PRO A 707 29.80 32.24 21.81
C PRO A 707 29.14 31.21 22.73
N ALA A 708 28.44 30.23 22.15
CA ALA A 708 27.80 29.16 22.90
C ALA A 708 27.63 27.89 22.07
N THR A 709 27.77 26.73 22.72
CA THR A 709 27.59 25.40 22.10
C THR A 709 26.10 25.02 22.02
N PHE A 710 25.29 25.46 22.98
CA PHE A 710 23.85 25.20 23.05
C PHE A 710 23.06 26.49 23.26
N ARG A 711 21.87 26.62 22.64
CA ARG A 711 20.99 27.79 22.79
C ARG A 711 19.55 27.32 23.04
N LEU A 712 18.95 27.86 24.09
CA LEU A 712 17.59 27.56 24.52
C LEU A 712 16.80 28.86 24.69
N ALA A 713 15.73 29.03 23.93
CA ALA A 713 14.76 30.09 24.09
C ALA A 713 13.53 29.56 24.83
N LEU A 714 13.13 30.22 25.90
CA LEU A 714 11.92 29.93 26.66
C LEU A 714 10.92 31.05 26.40
N THR A 715 9.70 30.71 25.98
CA THR A 715 8.64 31.69 25.74
C THR A 715 7.28 31.07 26.01
N GLY A 716 6.30 31.85 26.46
CA GLY A 716 4.89 31.43 26.46
C GLY A 716 4.15 31.81 25.16
N THR A 717 4.76 32.64 24.31
CA THR A 717 4.15 33.22 23.11
C THR A 717 5.17 33.21 21.97
N PRO A 718 5.31 32.11 21.22
CA PRO A 718 6.36 31.95 20.21
C PRO A 718 6.15 32.82 18.96
N VAL A 719 4.89 33.20 18.66
CA VAL A 719 4.51 33.98 17.47
C VAL A 719 3.52 35.07 17.87
N GLU A 720 3.73 36.29 17.36
CA GLU A 720 2.73 37.38 17.36
C GLU A 720 2.27 37.62 15.91
N ASN A 721 1.19 38.39 15.68
CA ASN A 721 0.41 38.56 14.43
C ASN A 721 1.14 38.82 13.08
N ARG A 722 2.48 38.85 13.00
CA ARG A 722 3.26 38.92 11.75
C ARG A 722 4.44 37.94 11.80
N LEU A 723 4.48 37.04 10.81
CA LEU A 723 5.58 36.12 10.51
C LEU A 723 6.62 36.79 9.60
#